data_AF-E7A1C8-F1
#
_entry.id   AF-E7A1C8-F1
#
_cell.length_a   1.000
_cell.length_b   1.000
_cell.length_c   1.000
_cell.angle_alpha   90.00
_cell.angle_beta   90.00
_cell.angle_gamma   90.00
#
_symmetry.space_group_name_H-M   'P 1'
#
loop_
_entity.id
_entity.type
_entity.pdbx_description
1 polymer ?
#
loop_
_entity_poly.entity_id
_entity_poly.type
_entity_poly.pdbx_seq_one_letter_code
_entity_poly.pdbx_strand_id
1 'polypeptide(L)'
;MTSIGSSRPQLKSKFSETYTALLEGRQPWFQHSGIPTSSSSSSSSSSSSFGNDASTRPAVSRSKSTGKSNSGPRSRYFADLLCLPVETRFVAQQLDAIPPEVLLDDDPHSKGAHITDNIGSLWREAIRVWRESDEDEVRRRNAVDTLVALSYPVLNKRFSNYSFDIITIFAGGMDEADDVFTLLVDSIDDTLRGGDLARVRIPSSARDPDDDREQDLAQAKAREWIDAQVQHRALQLGLLWLSCVAQTSLAAYFLRRDLFVTASTFISTPAGSRYAYEGAVFLGLLATIGQGAAGGVSLNASTSNPYARRFRDWVNEDCMAKILVAASAAMDHNVQLYREVVDDSPPTLAGSIAGIASMRWVSSLAELVSSPTSPSPPAASPHRRTSAASTLIGDFTHLPSPSCVILLPLFLLSRSNQAFTSLILDVVDPPNPQDTPPQTEQGDARARARDESFCHLASLASYLATHASVSARSASYSRIALLCLLVFLYDPRGSRNMLADTPQSARILQSVRLCRQREPALALPRTKRTRLVTAVLDAATCSLRYNLSKRIDTASYLISLELIQRVVALCSDERIQLEYDWHDCWSAVLALASFLAARFSEIRTSRDLSELIKALMATLNTVLLRSDRFLGSTAEIHHFVYEIVRCAPALRRSVLLLDPHARDATPIDGSLPTPPKLYAQVPGWNNVERTIHAVEAKIADWIAAKPTARKNKTPDINTITTLIATIDREHLAGATDDTLTTSSANGNGSAGLGAPGVMHHDLEWLDRIQEQCLPEFVRHACADVLRILPVY
;
A
#
# COMPACT_ATOMS: atom_id res chain seq x y z
N MET A 1 -53.84 -10.05 -9.57
CA MET A 1 -54.49 -11.37 -9.50
C MET A 1 -53.46 -12.36 -8.97
N THR A 2 -53.64 -12.74 -7.70
CA THR A 2 -53.19 -13.97 -7.00
C THR A 2 -51.95 -14.72 -7.52
N SER A 3 -50.81 -14.54 -6.84
CA SER A 3 -49.72 -15.54 -6.82
C SER A 3 -50.08 -16.64 -5.82
N ILE A 4 -50.31 -17.85 -6.32
CA ILE A 4 -50.44 -19.06 -5.52
C ILE A 4 -49.05 -19.39 -4.96
N GLY A 5 -48.96 -19.42 -3.63
CA GLY A 5 -47.77 -19.81 -2.89
C GLY A 5 -47.45 -21.29 -3.13
N SER A 6 -46.27 -21.54 -3.68
CA SER A 6 -45.61 -22.83 -3.62
C SER A 6 -44.90 -22.95 -2.27
N SER A 7 -45.64 -23.35 -1.23
CA SER A 7 -45.08 -23.75 0.06
C SER A 7 -44.52 -25.17 -0.05
N ARG A 8 -43.32 -25.32 -0.63
CA ARG A 8 -42.46 -26.47 -0.36
C ARG A 8 -41.25 -25.97 0.43
N PRO A 9 -40.98 -26.48 1.64
CA PRO A 9 -39.75 -26.13 2.35
C PRO A 9 -38.55 -26.53 1.49
N GLN A 10 -37.57 -25.65 1.35
CA GLN A 10 -36.31 -25.98 0.69
C GLN A 10 -35.69 -27.18 1.41
N LEU A 11 -35.36 -28.25 0.66
CA LEU A 11 -34.64 -29.41 1.19
C LEU A 11 -33.31 -28.91 1.77
N LYS A 12 -33.17 -28.95 3.09
CA LYS A 12 -31.93 -28.59 3.78
C LYS A 12 -30.93 -29.73 3.59
N SER A 13 -29.71 -29.39 3.15
CA SER A 13 -28.61 -30.35 3.06
C SER A 13 -28.26 -30.86 4.46
N LYS A 14 -27.83 -32.12 4.59
CA LYS A 14 -27.31 -32.68 5.85
C LYS A 14 -26.24 -31.76 6.45
N PHE A 15 -25.39 -31.19 5.59
CA PHE A 15 -24.39 -30.19 5.98
C PHE A 15 -25.03 -28.98 6.68
N SER A 16 -26.02 -28.35 6.03
CA SER A 16 -26.69 -27.16 6.55
C SER A 16 -27.40 -27.41 7.89
N GLU A 17 -28.02 -28.58 8.07
CA GLU A 17 -28.67 -28.96 9.33
C GLU A 17 -27.65 -29.17 10.45
N THR A 18 -26.56 -29.88 10.16
CA THR A 18 -25.49 -30.12 11.15
C THR A 18 -24.81 -28.83 11.59
N TYR A 19 -24.45 -27.94 10.66
CA TYR A 19 -23.84 -26.65 11.00
C TYR A 19 -24.82 -25.74 11.73
N THR A 20 -26.09 -25.68 11.33
CA THR A 20 -27.11 -24.90 12.07
C THR A 20 -27.22 -25.39 13.51
N ALA A 21 -27.26 -26.70 13.73
CA ALA A 21 -27.34 -27.27 15.08
C ALA A 21 -26.13 -26.88 15.94
N LEU A 22 -24.91 -26.97 15.38
CA LEU A 22 -23.67 -26.59 16.08
C LEU A 22 -23.65 -25.09 16.42
N LEU A 23 -24.04 -24.24 15.47
CA LEU A 23 -24.05 -22.78 15.62
C LEU A 23 -25.23 -22.26 16.45
N GLU A 24 -26.22 -23.11 16.75
CA GLU A 24 -27.24 -22.86 17.76
C GLU A 24 -26.81 -23.32 19.17
N GLY A 25 -25.59 -23.84 19.33
CA GLY A 25 -25.07 -24.32 20.61
C GLY A 25 -25.58 -25.72 20.99
N ARG A 26 -26.20 -26.45 20.06
CA ARG A 26 -26.58 -27.85 20.33
C ARG A 26 -25.33 -28.72 20.31
N GLN A 27 -25.30 -29.71 21.19
CA GLN A 27 -24.19 -30.66 21.32
C GLN A 27 -24.71 -32.09 21.14
N PRO A 28 -24.93 -32.54 19.87
CA PRO A 28 -25.66 -33.77 19.57
C PRO A 28 -25.01 -35.04 20.15
N TRP A 29 -23.69 -35.01 20.39
CA TRP A 29 -22.95 -36.12 21.00
C TRP A 29 -23.30 -36.38 22.47
N PHE A 30 -23.96 -35.45 23.18
CA PHE A 30 -24.48 -35.68 24.53
C PHE A 30 -25.88 -36.30 24.55
N GLN A 31 -26.60 -36.30 23.42
CA GLN A 31 -28.00 -36.74 23.34
C GLN A 31 -28.18 -38.26 23.21
N HIS A 32 -27.10 -39.02 23.02
CA HIS A 32 -27.15 -40.48 22.79
C HIS A 32 -26.95 -41.36 24.05
N SER A 33 -26.88 -40.80 25.25
CA SER A 33 -26.73 -41.57 26.50
C SER A 33 -28.04 -41.88 27.25
N GLY A 34 -29.21 -41.69 26.62
CA GLY A 34 -30.52 -42.06 27.20
C GLY A 34 -31.07 -43.37 26.64
N ILE A 35 -31.03 -44.44 27.42
CA ILE A 35 -31.75 -45.70 27.18
C ILE A 35 -33.26 -45.42 27.07
N PRO A 36 -34.01 -46.05 26.15
CA PRO A 36 -35.46 -45.85 26.07
C PRO A 36 -36.18 -46.71 27.11
N THR A 37 -36.91 -46.10 28.05
CA THR A 37 -37.95 -46.80 28.80
C THR A 37 -39.33 -46.27 28.44
N SER A 38 -40.14 -47.19 27.98
CA SER A 38 -41.55 -47.06 27.67
C SER A 38 -42.42 -46.85 28.91
N SER A 39 -43.53 -46.15 28.69
CA SER A 39 -44.86 -46.29 29.30
C SER A 39 -45.09 -45.96 30.80
N SER A 40 -46.08 -45.07 30.97
CA SER A 40 -47.21 -45.08 31.91
C SER A 40 -47.02 -44.69 33.40
N SER A 41 -47.67 -43.56 33.71
CA SER A 41 -48.59 -43.26 34.83
C SER A 41 -48.11 -43.13 36.29
N SER A 42 -48.66 -42.06 36.89
CA SER A 42 -49.14 -41.86 38.27
C SER A 42 -48.20 -41.43 39.40
N SER A 43 -48.41 -40.17 39.79
CA SER A 43 -48.66 -39.62 41.14
C SER A 43 -47.60 -39.53 42.24
N SER A 44 -47.69 -38.35 42.91
CA SER A 44 -47.44 -38.01 44.33
C SER A 44 -46.01 -37.71 44.83
N SER A 45 -45.77 -36.40 44.98
CA SER A 45 -45.31 -35.66 46.18
C SER A 45 -44.37 -36.32 47.20
N SER A 46 -43.20 -35.68 47.43
CA SER A 46 -42.79 -35.18 48.76
C SER A 46 -41.46 -34.42 48.70
N SER A 47 -41.43 -33.28 49.39
CA SER A 47 -40.31 -32.38 49.67
C SER A 47 -39.21 -32.99 50.56
N SER A 48 -37.94 -32.59 50.40
CA SER A 48 -37.14 -31.94 51.46
C SER A 48 -35.65 -31.70 51.12
N SER A 49 -35.19 -30.54 51.59
CA SER A 49 -33.87 -30.20 52.15
C SER A 49 -32.61 -30.08 51.29
N PHE A 50 -32.14 -28.83 51.25
CA PHE A 50 -30.76 -28.32 51.26
C PHE A 50 -29.61 -29.29 51.60
N GLY A 51 -28.51 -29.13 50.85
CA GLY A 51 -27.14 -29.47 51.21
C GLY A 51 -26.16 -28.90 50.17
N ASN A 52 -25.45 -27.84 50.52
CA ASN A 52 -24.26 -27.37 49.79
C ASN A 52 -23.21 -28.48 49.73
N ASP A 53 -22.61 -28.72 48.57
CA ASP A 53 -21.15 -28.76 48.49
C ASP A 53 -20.63 -28.65 47.05
N ALA A 54 -19.56 -27.87 46.93
CA ALA A 54 -18.82 -27.64 45.70
C ALA A 54 -17.89 -28.81 45.39
N SER A 55 -17.40 -28.80 44.13
CA SER A 55 -16.32 -29.60 43.55
C SER A 55 -16.72 -30.93 42.89
N THR A 56 -16.57 -30.98 41.56
CA THR A 56 -15.47 -31.75 40.94
C THR A 56 -15.49 -31.55 39.42
N ARG A 57 -14.46 -30.87 38.89
CA ARG A 57 -14.01 -30.97 37.49
C ARG A 57 -13.63 -32.43 37.22
N PRO A 58 -13.99 -33.04 36.08
CA PRO A 58 -13.30 -34.25 35.64
C PRO A 58 -11.95 -33.86 35.03
N ALA A 59 -10.88 -34.33 35.67
CA ALA A 59 -9.52 -34.23 35.19
C ALA A 59 -9.34 -35.03 33.89
N VAL A 60 -8.82 -34.38 32.85
CA VAL A 60 -8.38 -35.04 31.61
C VAL A 60 -7.08 -35.78 31.91
N SER A 61 -7.18 -37.11 31.99
CA SER A 61 -6.03 -38.00 32.15
C SER A 61 -5.46 -38.35 30.78
N ARG A 62 -4.23 -37.89 30.51
CA ARG A 62 -3.40 -38.39 29.40
C ARG A 62 -2.98 -39.83 29.71
N SER A 63 -3.23 -40.75 28.78
CA SER A 63 -2.43 -41.97 28.66
C SER A 63 -1.98 -42.13 27.21
N LYS A 64 -0.66 -42.15 27.01
CA LYS A 64 -0.04 -42.60 25.76
C LYS A 64 -0.29 -44.10 25.66
N SER A 65 -1.11 -44.52 24.71
CA SER A 65 -1.11 -45.89 24.21
C SER A 65 -1.22 -45.89 22.69
N THR A 66 -0.30 -46.60 22.08
CA THR A 66 -0.18 -46.90 20.67
C THR A 66 -1.43 -47.60 20.15
N GLY A 67 -2.03 -47.07 19.08
CA GLY A 67 -3.01 -47.78 18.24
C GLY A 67 -4.39 -48.02 18.87
N LYS A 68 -5.24 -46.99 18.95
CA LYS A 68 -6.71 -47.09 19.03
C LYS A 68 -7.32 -45.79 18.53
N SER A 69 -8.11 -45.87 17.45
CA SER A 69 -8.85 -44.77 16.83
C SER A 69 -9.57 -43.90 17.87
N ASN A 70 -9.50 -42.57 17.72
CA ASN A 70 -10.26 -41.58 18.51
C ASN A 70 -11.77 -41.88 18.48
N SER A 71 -12.26 -42.71 19.40
CA SER A 71 -13.60 -43.32 19.33
C SER A 71 -14.67 -42.60 20.17
N GLY A 72 -14.43 -41.35 20.55
CA GLY A 72 -15.40 -40.55 21.31
C GLY A 72 -16.62 -40.17 20.45
N PRO A 73 -17.85 -40.06 21.03
CA PRO A 73 -19.05 -39.64 20.30
C PRO A 73 -18.89 -38.30 19.56
N ARG A 74 -18.15 -37.35 20.15
CA ARG A 74 -17.85 -36.04 19.53
C ARG A 74 -16.92 -36.16 18.30
N SER A 75 -15.82 -36.91 18.42
CA SER A 75 -14.87 -37.11 17.31
C SER A 75 -15.52 -37.84 16.13
N ARG A 76 -16.38 -38.83 16.38
CA ARG A 76 -17.16 -39.49 15.32
C ARG A 76 -18.10 -38.53 14.61
N TYR A 77 -18.81 -37.69 15.37
CA TYR A 77 -19.70 -36.68 14.81
C TYR A 77 -18.96 -35.71 13.88
N PHE A 78 -17.78 -35.24 14.29
CA PHE A 78 -16.98 -34.36 13.44
C PHE A 78 -16.36 -35.08 12.25
N ALA A 79 -15.93 -36.33 12.39
CA ALA A 79 -15.46 -37.13 11.25
C ALA A 79 -16.54 -37.28 10.17
N ASP A 80 -17.79 -37.55 10.58
CA ASP A 80 -18.94 -37.60 9.67
C ASP A 80 -19.23 -36.24 9.01
N LEU A 81 -19.07 -35.14 9.76
CA LEU A 81 -19.25 -33.78 9.25
C LEU A 81 -18.19 -33.41 8.21
N LEU A 82 -16.92 -33.74 8.47
CA LEU A 82 -15.79 -33.44 7.58
C LEU A 82 -15.80 -34.30 6.31
N CYS A 83 -16.64 -35.34 6.22
CA CYS A 83 -16.88 -36.04 4.96
C CYS A 83 -17.80 -35.28 4.01
N LEU A 84 -18.53 -34.26 4.49
CA LEU A 84 -19.47 -33.48 3.70
C LEU A 84 -18.78 -32.33 2.97
N PRO A 85 -19.18 -32.00 1.73
CA PRO A 85 -18.65 -30.85 1.00
C PRO A 85 -18.97 -29.56 1.76
N VAL A 86 -17.98 -28.69 1.90
CA VAL A 86 -18.10 -27.48 2.73
C VAL A 86 -18.73 -26.34 1.95
N GLU A 87 -19.92 -25.91 2.38
CA GLU A 87 -20.56 -24.69 1.88
C GLU A 87 -20.05 -23.47 2.66
N THR A 88 -18.86 -22.96 2.30
CA THR A 88 -18.19 -21.85 3.04
C THR A 88 -19.07 -20.60 3.21
N ARG A 89 -19.84 -20.25 2.16
CA ARG A 89 -20.82 -19.15 2.17
C ARG A 89 -21.88 -19.31 3.25
N PHE A 90 -22.42 -20.52 3.40
CA PHE A 90 -23.46 -20.80 4.39
C PHE A 90 -22.90 -20.66 5.81
N VAL A 91 -21.73 -21.25 6.07
CA VAL A 91 -21.06 -21.19 7.38
C VAL A 91 -20.76 -19.74 7.77
N ALA A 92 -20.21 -18.95 6.84
CA ALA A 92 -19.91 -17.55 7.10
C ALA A 92 -21.16 -16.72 7.40
N GLN A 93 -22.25 -16.90 6.63
CA GLN A 93 -23.52 -16.20 6.88
C GLN A 93 -24.12 -16.52 8.26
N GLN A 94 -24.06 -17.78 8.67
CA GLN A 94 -24.56 -18.20 9.99
C GLN A 94 -23.70 -17.63 11.13
N LEU A 95 -22.37 -17.63 10.98
CA LEU A 95 -21.45 -17.08 11.97
C LEU A 95 -21.50 -15.55 12.04
N ASP A 96 -21.68 -14.86 10.91
CA ASP A 96 -21.84 -13.40 10.86
C ASP A 96 -23.09 -12.92 11.63
N ALA A 97 -24.15 -13.73 11.65
CA ALA A 97 -25.36 -13.45 12.40
C ALA A 97 -25.18 -13.49 13.94
N ILE A 98 -24.11 -14.14 14.42
CA ILE A 98 -23.81 -14.27 15.85
C ILE A 98 -22.94 -13.08 16.29
N PRO A 99 -23.39 -12.24 17.23
CA PRO A 99 -22.61 -11.09 17.69
C PRO A 99 -21.43 -11.54 18.57
N PRO A 100 -20.31 -10.77 18.61
CA PRO A 100 -19.11 -11.16 19.36
C PRO A 100 -19.35 -11.32 20.86
N GLU A 101 -20.29 -10.57 21.45
CA GLU A 101 -20.64 -10.65 22.87
C GLU A 101 -21.25 -12.01 23.24
N VAL A 102 -21.95 -12.65 22.31
CA VAL A 102 -22.52 -13.99 22.52
C VAL A 102 -21.44 -15.06 22.47
N LEU A 103 -20.38 -14.88 21.67
CA LEU A 103 -19.28 -15.85 21.60
C LEU A 103 -18.39 -15.82 22.87
N LEU A 104 -18.39 -14.72 23.61
CA LEU A 104 -17.55 -14.50 24.78
C LEU A 104 -18.38 -14.42 26.07
N ASP A 105 -19.52 -15.11 26.10
CA ASP A 105 -20.36 -15.18 27.30
C ASP A 105 -19.63 -15.97 28.41
N ASP A 106 -19.45 -15.32 29.56
CA ASP A 106 -18.73 -15.87 30.70
C ASP A 106 -19.48 -17.03 31.39
N ASP A 107 -20.80 -17.16 31.16
CA ASP A 107 -21.57 -18.28 31.72
C ASP A 107 -21.29 -19.58 30.94
N PRO A 108 -20.68 -20.61 31.58
CA PRO A 108 -20.35 -21.88 30.92
C PRO A 108 -21.55 -22.66 30.36
N HIS A 109 -22.77 -22.37 30.84
CA HIS A 109 -24.01 -23.00 30.39
C HIS A 109 -24.80 -22.15 29.41
N SER A 110 -24.28 -20.97 29.07
CA SER A 110 -24.90 -20.11 28.08
C SER A 110 -24.88 -20.78 26.71
N LYS A 111 -25.86 -20.41 25.89
CA LYS A 111 -25.86 -20.76 24.46
C LYS A 111 -24.57 -20.32 23.78
N GLY A 112 -24.03 -19.18 24.19
CA GLY A 112 -22.78 -18.60 23.71
C GLY A 112 -21.57 -19.49 23.94
N ALA A 113 -21.35 -19.91 25.18
CA ALA A 113 -20.25 -20.81 25.56
C ALA A 113 -20.32 -22.14 24.79
N HIS A 114 -21.51 -22.70 24.59
CA HIS A 114 -21.68 -23.90 23.79
C HIS A 114 -21.34 -23.70 22.30
N ILE A 115 -21.71 -22.56 21.72
CA ILE A 115 -21.34 -22.22 20.34
C ILE A 115 -19.81 -22.12 20.22
N THR A 116 -19.16 -21.44 21.17
CA THR A 116 -17.71 -21.25 21.18
C THR A 116 -16.96 -22.57 21.35
N ASP A 117 -17.39 -23.45 22.26
CA ASP A 117 -16.84 -24.80 22.40
C ASP A 117 -17.03 -25.63 21.13
N ASN A 118 -18.19 -25.54 20.47
CA ASN A 118 -18.47 -26.24 19.22
C ASN A 118 -17.55 -25.78 18.09
N ILE A 119 -17.39 -24.46 17.91
CA ILE A 119 -16.53 -23.86 16.89
C ILE A 119 -15.07 -24.23 17.15
N GLY A 120 -14.58 -24.00 18.38
CA GLY A 120 -13.20 -24.28 18.75
C GLY A 120 -12.86 -25.76 18.62
N SER A 121 -13.76 -26.64 19.08
CA SER A 121 -13.56 -28.09 18.97
C SER A 121 -13.55 -28.58 17.53
N LEU A 122 -14.48 -28.10 16.69
CA LEU A 122 -14.50 -28.46 15.26
C LEU A 122 -13.26 -27.94 14.53
N TRP A 123 -12.80 -26.72 14.86
CA TRP A 123 -11.62 -26.14 14.25
C TRP A 123 -10.34 -26.91 14.65
N ARG A 124 -10.18 -27.29 15.93
CA ARG A 124 -9.07 -28.15 16.38
C ARG A 124 -9.12 -29.55 15.75
N GLU A 125 -10.32 -30.12 15.62
CA GLU A 125 -10.52 -31.39 14.93
C GLU A 125 -10.12 -31.31 13.45
N ALA A 126 -10.50 -30.25 12.76
CA ALA A 126 -10.14 -30.03 11.36
C ALA A 126 -8.61 -29.88 11.18
N ILE A 127 -7.91 -29.20 12.10
CA ILE A 127 -6.43 -29.19 12.10
C ILE A 127 -5.86 -30.60 12.30
N ARG A 128 -6.43 -31.39 13.22
CA ARG A 128 -5.97 -32.77 13.44
C ARG A 128 -6.12 -33.61 12.17
N VAL A 129 -7.31 -33.59 11.57
CA VAL A 129 -7.62 -34.33 10.34
C VAL A 129 -6.74 -33.88 9.19
N TRP A 130 -6.49 -32.57 9.02
CA TRP A 130 -5.58 -32.06 8.00
C TRP A 130 -4.19 -32.70 8.07
N ARG A 131 -3.69 -32.97 9.29
CA ARG A 131 -2.33 -33.51 9.50
C ARG A 131 -2.24 -35.03 9.52
N GLU A 132 -3.30 -35.73 9.90
CA GLU A 132 -3.28 -37.19 10.05
C GLU A 132 -3.16 -37.90 8.68
N SER A 133 -2.17 -38.79 8.54
CA SER A 133 -1.89 -39.51 7.29
C SER A 133 -2.91 -40.58 6.95
N ASP A 134 -3.60 -41.10 7.98
CA ASP A 134 -4.51 -42.23 7.88
C ASP A 134 -5.94 -41.81 7.50
N GLU A 135 -6.16 -40.50 7.32
CA GLU A 135 -7.45 -39.90 7.00
C GLU A 135 -7.69 -39.80 5.48
N ASP A 136 -8.95 -39.98 5.08
CA ASP A 136 -9.35 -39.93 3.67
C ASP A 136 -9.01 -38.56 3.04
N GLU A 137 -8.52 -38.55 1.80
CA GLU A 137 -8.13 -37.33 1.08
C GLU A 137 -9.26 -36.30 0.99
N VAL A 138 -10.48 -36.76 0.73
CA VAL A 138 -11.69 -35.92 0.68
C VAL A 138 -11.92 -35.24 2.02
N ARG A 139 -11.74 -35.96 3.12
CA ARG A 139 -11.92 -35.44 4.47
C ARG A 139 -10.85 -34.39 4.81
N ARG A 140 -9.61 -34.61 4.39
CA ARG A 140 -8.51 -33.64 4.57
C ARG A 140 -8.74 -32.36 3.78
N ARG A 141 -9.22 -32.45 2.54
CA ARG A 141 -9.60 -31.26 1.73
C ARG A 141 -10.72 -30.47 2.40
N ASN A 142 -11.80 -31.15 2.79
CA ASN A 142 -12.92 -30.52 3.49
C ASN A 142 -12.47 -29.90 4.82
N ALA A 143 -11.51 -30.52 5.53
CA ALA A 143 -10.96 -29.94 6.76
C ALA A 143 -10.30 -28.58 6.52
N VAL A 144 -9.49 -28.44 5.46
CA VAL A 144 -8.89 -27.14 5.08
C VAL A 144 -9.97 -26.10 4.75
N ASP A 145 -10.99 -26.48 3.98
CA ASP A 145 -12.10 -25.57 3.64
C ASP A 145 -12.94 -25.20 4.89
N THR A 146 -13.14 -26.13 5.82
CA THR A 146 -13.79 -25.86 7.11
C THR A 146 -12.99 -24.87 7.94
N LEU A 147 -11.65 -24.97 7.96
CA LEU A 147 -10.79 -24.00 8.66
C LEU A 147 -10.96 -22.60 8.08
N VAL A 148 -10.97 -22.45 6.77
CA VAL A 148 -11.22 -21.16 6.10
C VAL A 148 -12.62 -20.63 6.44
N ALA A 149 -13.65 -21.49 6.36
CA ALA A 149 -15.04 -21.13 6.61
C ALA A 149 -15.31 -20.65 8.05
N LEU A 150 -14.64 -21.26 9.03
CA LEU A 150 -14.74 -20.86 10.44
C LEU A 150 -13.87 -19.64 10.75
N SER A 151 -12.64 -19.58 10.21
CA SER A 151 -11.70 -18.50 10.51
C SER A 151 -12.17 -17.15 9.97
N TYR A 152 -12.71 -17.09 8.75
CA TYR A 152 -13.07 -15.82 8.12
C TYR A 152 -14.08 -14.96 8.92
N PRO A 153 -15.29 -15.45 9.24
CA PRO A 153 -16.29 -14.65 9.95
C PRO A 153 -15.88 -14.36 11.40
N VAL A 154 -15.15 -15.27 12.07
CA VAL A 154 -14.70 -15.05 13.44
C VAL A 154 -13.61 -13.97 13.50
N LEU A 155 -12.58 -14.06 12.66
CA LEU A 155 -11.47 -13.11 12.65
C LEU A 155 -11.90 -11.69 12.24
N ASN A 156 -12.98 -11.55 11.47
CA ASN A 156 -13.51 -10.26 11.02
C ASN A 156 -14.40 -9.57 12.08
N LYS A 157 -14.71 -10.25 13.20
CA LYS A 157 -15.45 -9.64 14.32
C LYS A 157 -14.57 -8.69 15.12
N ARG A 158 -15.21 -7.68 15.71
CA ARG A 158 -14.55 -6.71 16.58
C ARG A 158 -14.61 -7.19 18.02
N PHE A 159 -13.45 -7.54 18.55
CA PHE A 159 -13.27 -8.03 19.92
C PHE A 159 -12.57 -6.96 20.78
N SER A 160 -12.87 -6.96 22.08
CA SER A 160 -12.27 -6.00 23.03
C SER A 160 -10.79 -6.31 23.27
N ASN A 161 -10.47 -7.58 23.50
CA ASN A 161 -9.10 -8.07 23.66
C ASN A 161 -8.79 -9.04 22.51
N TYR A 162 -8.65 -8.49 21.30
CA TYR A 162 -8.59 -9.29 20.06
C TYR A 162 -7.73 -10.56 20.15
N SER A 163 -6.46 -10.47 20.57
CA SER A 163 -5.61 -11.66 20.71
C SER A 163 -6.16 -12.69 21.69
N PHE A 164 -6.58 -12.26 22.87
CA PHE A 164 -7.07 -13.15 23.94
C PHE A 164 -8.40 -13.80 23.53
N ASP A 165 -9.30 -13.03 22.93
CA ASP A 165 -10.61 -13.49 22.52
C ASP A 165 -10.51 -14.53 21.38
N ILE A 166 -9.59 -14.32 20.42
CA ILE A 166 -9.27 -15.30 19.38
C ILE A 166 -8.66 -16.59 19.97
N ILE A 167 -7.79 -16.47 20.99
CA ILE A 167 -7.25 -17.63 21.72
C ILE A 167 -8.37 -18.41 22.39
N THR A 168 -9.26 -17.73 23.10
CA THR A 168 -10.40 -18.36 23.80
C THR A 168 -11.30 -19.10 22.82
N ILE A 169 -11.60 -18.51 21.66
CA ILE A 169 -12.51 -19.12 20.67
C ILE A 169 -11.87 -20.36 20.00
N PHE A 170 -10.64 -20.25 19.50
CA PHE A 170 -10.04 -21.33 18.70
C PHE A 170 -9.24 -22.35 19.51
N ALA A 171 -8.55 -21.93 20.56
CA ALA A 171 -7.76 -22.80 21.42
C ALA A 171 -8.50 -23.22 22.70
N GLY A 172 -9.65 -22.63 23.02
CA GLY A 172 -10.40 -22.93 24.26
C GLY A 172 -9.80 -22.33 25.52
N GLY A 173 -8.62 -21.70 25.42
CA GLY A 173 -7.92 -21.07 26.53
C GLY A 173 -6.44 -20.86 26.24
N MET A 174 -5.74 -20.19 27.16
CA MET A 174 -4.30 -19.87 27.02
C MET A 174 -3.42 -21.13 27.05
N ASP A 175 -3.81 -22.15 27.82
CA ASP A 175 -2.99 -23.35 28.06
C ASP A 175 -2.73 -24.15 26.79
N GLU A 176 -3.66 -24.13 25.83
CA GLU A 176 -3.56 -24.86 24.55
C GLU A 176 -3.13 -23.95 23.38
N ALA A 177 -3.02 -22.63 23.59
CA ALA A 177 -2.79 -21.66 22.53
C ALA A 177 -1.50 -21.93 21.76
N ASP A 178 -0.40 -22.19 22.48
CA ASP A 178 0.90 -22.44 21.86
C ASP A 178 0.89 -23.68 20.96
N ASP A 179 0.31 -24.78 21.42
CA ASP A 179 0.20 -26.02 20.65
C ASP A 179 -0.66 -25.79 19.41
N VAL A 180 -1.82 -25.18 19.59
CA VAL A 180 -2.83 -25.00 18.57
C VAL A 180 -2.37 -24.07 17.43
N PHE A 181 -1.83 -22.89 17.75
CA PHE A 181 -1.38 -21.94 16.71
C PHE A 181 -0.06 -22.34 16.07
N THR A 182 0.82 -23.05 16.80
CA THR A 182 2.02 -23.66 16.19
C THR A 182 1.60 -24.74 15.20
N LEU A 183 0.63 -25.60 15.55
CA LEU A 183 0.10 -26.61 14.64
C LEU A 183 -0.53 -26.00 13.38
N LEU A 184 -1.24 -24.88 13.49
CA LEU A 184 -1.79 -24.15 12.34
C LEU A 184 -0.68 -23.71 11.37
N VAL A 185 0.32 -23.00 11.88
CA VAL A 185 1.44 -22.48 11.07
C VAL A 185 2.23 -23.61 10.44
N ASP A 186 2.50 -24.67 11.19
CA ASP A 186 3.18 -25.87 10.70
C ASP A 186 2.38 -26.57 9.59
N SER A 187 1.05 -26.64 9.71
CA SER A 187 0.20 -27.27 8.69
C SER A 187 0.21 -26.47 7.38
N ILE A 188 0.20 -25.13 7.47
CA ILE A 188 0.35 -24.23 6.31
C ILE A 188 1.71 -24.46 5.65
N ASP A 189 2.80 -24.47 6.43
CA ASP A 189 4.17 -24.71 5.94
C ASP A 189 4.28 -26.06 5.22
N ASP A 190 3.89 -27.14 5.89
CA ASP A 190 3.99 -28.51 5.37
C ASP A 190 3.18 -28.69 4.08
N THR A 191 1.99 -28.09 4.01
CA THR A 191 1.11 -28.18 2.83
C THR A 191 1.69 -27.42 1.65
N LEU A 192 2.15 -26.17 1.85
CA LEU A 192 2.71 -25.36 0.78
C LEU A 192 3.98 -25.96 0.17
N ARG A 193 4.75 -26.76 0.93
CA ARG A 193 5.93 -27.48 0.40
C ARG A 193 5.61 -28.56 -0.62
N GLY A 194 4.34 -28.99 -0.75
CA GLY A 194 3.88 -29.85 -1.85
C GLY A 194 4.57 -31.21 -1.95
N GLY A 195 5.19 -31.69 -0.87
CA GLY A 195 5.88 -32.99 -0.84
C GLY A 195 7.29 -33.02 -1.45
N ASP A 196 7.67 -32.13 -2.37
CA ASP A 196 8.92 -32.25 -3.15
C ASP A 196 10.19 -31.73 -2.45
N LEU A 197 10.08 -30.89 -1.42
CA LEU A 197 11.23 -30.21 -0.78
C LEU A 197 11.77 -30.88 0.50
N ALA A 198 11.37 -32.12 0.79
CA ALA A 198 11.90 -32.85 1.96
C ALA A 198 13.40 -33.22 1.83
N ARG A 199 14.02 -33.01 0.66
CA ARG A 199 15.43 -33.34 0.39
C ARG A 199 16.42 -32.22 0.75
N VAL A 200 16.33 -31.66 1.95
CA VAL A 200 17.50 -31.00 2.59
C VAL A 200 17.49 -31.29 4.08
N ARG A 201 17.60 -32.57 4.43
CA ARG A 201 18.08 -32.97 5.76
C ARG A 201 19.36 -33.76 5.51
N ILE A 202 20.51 -33.15 5.81
CA ILE A 202 21.80 -33.86 5.81
C ILE A 202 21.66 -34.97 6.85
N PRO A 203 21.66 -36.27 6.49
CA PRO A 203 21.52 -37.33 7.46
C PRO A 203 22.81 -37.38 8.28
N SER A 204 22.74 -36.98 9.54
CA SER A 204 23.79 -37.28 10.51
C SER A 204 23.59 -38.71 11.02
N SER A 205 24.64 -39.50 10.84
CA SER A 205 24.88 -40.88 11.31
C SER A 205 24.14 -42.01 10.58
N ALA A 206 24.93 -43.05 10.28
CA ALA A 206 24.60 -44.25 9.52
C ALA A 206 23.25 -44.88 9.90
N ARG A 207 22.29 -44.81 8.97
CA ARG A 207 21.10 -45.67 8.90
C ARG A 207 21.11 -46.42 7.58
N ASP A 208 20.41 -47.56 7.56
CA ASP A 208 20.35 -48.47 6.42
C ASP A 208 19.64 -47.78 5.24
N PRO A 209 20.29 -47.64 4.06
CA PRO A 209 19.74 -46.88 2.93
C PRO A 209 18.43 -47.43 2.36
N ASP A 210 18.10 -48.70 2.60
CA ASP A 210 16.84 -49.30 2.16
C ASP A 210 15.65 -48.87 3.05
N ASP A 211 15.84 -48.74 4.37
CA ASP A 211 14.82 -48.23 5.29
C ASP A 211 14.49 -46.75 5.02
N ASP A 212 15.51 -45.94 4.70
CA ASP A 212 15.33 -44.52 4.37
C ASP A 212 14.52 -44.35 3.07
N ARG A 213 14.75 -45.20 2.06
CA ARG A 213 14.00 -45.18 0.79
C ARG A 213 12.54 -45.59 0.97
N GLU A 214 12.28 -46.63 1.76
CA GLU A 214 10.92 -47.08 2.04
C GLU A 214 10.14 -46.04 2.86
N GLN A 215 10.82 -45.39 3.81
CA GLN A 215 10.25 -44.29 4.59
C GLN A 215 9.97 -43.04 3.74
N ASP A 216 10.86 -42.70 2.80
CA ASP A 216 10.67 -41.59 1.86
C ASP A 216 9.52 -41.86 0.89
N LEU A 217 9.37 -43.10 0.40
CA LEU A 217 8.25 -43.51 -0.45
C LEU A 217 6.92 -43.49 0.33
N ALA A 218 6.92 -43.94 1.58
CA ALA A 218 5.74 -43.87 2.45
C ALA A 218 5.35 -42.41 2.75
N GLN A 219 6.32 -41.53 2.99
CA GLN A 219 6.07 -40.10 3.18
C GLN A 219 5.58 -39.41 1.90
N ALA A 220 6.12 -39.79 0.74
CA ALA A 220 5.67 -39.28 -0.55
C ALA A 220 4.21 -39.71 -0.82
N LYS A 221 3.87 -40.97 -0.58
CA LYS A 221 2.51 -41.49 -0.71
C LYS A 221 1.54 -40.84 0.27
N ALA A 222 1.95 -40.61 1.52
CA ALA A 222 1.11 -39.91 2.51
C ALA A 222 0.79 -38.44 2.12
N ARG A 223 1.57 -37.85 1.20
CA ARG A 223 1.45 -36.46 0.74
C ARG A 223 0.88 -36.32 -0.67
N GLU A 224 0.52 -37.43 -1.33
CA GLU A 224 -0.01 -37.46 -2.71
C GLU A 224 -1.30 -36.63 -2.88
N TRP A 225 -2.09 -36.49 -1.82
CA TRP A 225 -3.34 -35.72 -1.83
C TRP A 225 -3.15 -34.19 -1.95
N ILE A 226 -1.94 -33.69 -1.72
CA ILE A 226 -1.58 -32.26 -1.74
C ILE A 226 -1.36 -31.83 -3.19
N ASP A 227 -2.43 -31.39 -3.85
CA ASP A 227 -2.35 -30.74 -5.15
C ASP A 227 -2.22 -29.21 -5.02
N ALA A 228 -2.06 -28.54 -6.16
CA ALA A 228 -1.93 -27.09 -6.21
C ALA A 228 -3.18 -26.33 -5.70
N GLN A 229 -4.37 -26.95 -5.71
CA GLN A 229 -5.59 -26.34 -5.17
C GLN A 229 -5.56 -26.36 -3.65
N VAL A 230 -5.13 -27.47 -3.04
CA VAL A 230 -4.95 -27.57 -1.59
C VAL A 230 -3.86 -26.62 -1.11
N GLN A 231 -2.73 -26.53 -1.84
CA GLN A 231 -1.68 -25.55 -1.56
C GLN A 231 -2.22 -24.12 -1.64
N HIS A 232 -3.01 -23.80 -2.65
CA HIS A 232 -3.64 -22.50 -2.80
C HIS A 232 -4.61 -22.19 -1.64
N ARG A 233 -5.44 -23.16 -1.23
CA ARG A 233 -6.31 -23.00 -0.05
C ARG A 233 -5.53 -22.78 1.24
N ALA A 234 -4.41 -23.49 1.44
CA ALA A 234 -3.52 -23.26 2.58
C ALA A 234 -2.89 -21.87 2.56
N LEU A 235 -2.47 -21.38 1.39
CA LEU A 235 -1.98 -20.00 1.20
C LEU A 235 -3.06 -18.98 1.60
N GLN A 236 -4.30 -19.18 1.16
CA GLN A 236 -5.43 -18.30 1.49
C GLN A 236 -5.75 -18.31 2.98
N LEU A 237 -5.70 -19.46 3.64
CA LEU A 237 -5.84 -19.56 5.09
C LEU A 237 -4.72 -18.77 5.79
N GLY A 238 -3.48 -18.90 5.33
CA GLY A 238 -2.34 -18.13 5.85
C GLY A 238 -2.52 -16.62 5.66
N LEU A 239 -2.94 -16.18 4.47
CA LEU A 239 -3.25 -14.78 4.17
C LEU A 239 -4.36 -14.22 5.05
N LEU A 240 -5.44 -15.00 5.22
CA LEU A 240 -6.56 -14.66 6.08
C LEU A 240 -6.07 -14.39 7.50
N TRP A 241 -5.36 -15.36 8.09
CA TRP A 241 -4.83 -15.22 9.44
C TRP A 241 -3.86 -14.05 9.56
N LEU A 242 -2.87 -13.94 8.67
CA LEU A 242 -1.90 -12.84 8.71
C LEU A 242 -2.55 -11.46 8.59
N SER A 243 -3.53 -11.30 7.69
CA SER A 243 -4.21 -10.01 7.51
C SER A 243 -4.91 -9.53 8.80
N CYS A 244 -5.34 -10.47 9.64
CA CYS A 244 -6.03 -10.21 10.90
C CYS A 244 -5.08 -10.11 12.10
N VAL A 245 -4.02 -10.93 12.13
CA VAL A 245 -3.18 -11.09 13.33
C VAL A 245 -1.81 -10.43 13.23
N ALA A 246 -1.36 -9.96 12.06
CA ALA A 246 0.00 -9.44 11.86
C ALA A 246 0.39 -8.29 12.83
N GLN A 247 -0.58 -7.51 13.28
CA GLN A 247 -0.40 -6.39 14.21
C GLN A 247 -0.69 -6.75 15.67
N THR A 248 -0.81 -8.03 15.99
CA THR A 248 -1.13 -8.53 17.33
C THR A 248 -0.05 -9.49 17.84
N SER A 249 -0.12 -9.86 19.13
CA SER A 249 0.80 -10.83 19.72
C SER A 249 0.76 -12.21 19.06
N LEU A 250 -0.35 -12.57 18.39
CA LEU A 250 -0.50 -13.84 17.68
C LEU A 250 0.41 -13.95 16.44
N ALA A 251 0.87 -12.83 15.89
CA ALA A 251 1.82 -12.86 14.77
C ALA A 251 3.16 -13.55 15.13
N ALA A 252 3.50 -13.63 16.42
CA ALA A 252 4.71 -14.31 16.87
C ALA A 252 4.75 -15.79 16.46
N TYR A 253 3.60 -16.47 16.31
CA TYR A 253 3.54 -17.85 15.83
C TYR A 253 4.04 -17.98 14.39
N PHE A 254 3.73 -17.01 13.53
CA PHE A 254 4.20 -16.97 12.14
C PHE A 254 5.70 -16.70 12.03
N LEU A 255 6.35 -16.18 13.09
CA LEU A 255 7.80 -16.00 13.13
C LEU A 255 8.57 -17.28 13.52
N ARG A 256 7.89 -18.32 14.04
CA ARG A 256 8.55 -19.56 14.51
C ARG A 256 8.96 -20.51 13.37
N ARG A 257 8.38 -20.33 12.18
CA ARG A 257 8.68 -21.11 10.97
C ARG A 257 9.22 -20.22 9.87
N ASP A 258 9.97 -20.80 8.94
CA ASP A 258 10.46 -20.07 7.77
C ASP A 258 9.49 -20.22 6.59
N LEU A 259 8.37 -19.49 6.66
CA LEU A 259 7.34 -19.51 5.62
C LEU A 259 7.79 -18.80 4.33
N PHE A 260 8.91 -18.07 4.37
CA PHE A 260 9.43 -17.34 3.21
C PHE A 260 9.98 -18.29 2.16
N VAL A 261 10.82 -19.25 2.58
CA VAL A 261 11.35 -20.27 1.67
C VAL A 261 10.20 -21.06 1.08
N THR A 262 9.24 -21.48 1.90
CA THR A 262 8.09 -22.26 1.48
C THR A 262 7.19 -21.56 0.47
N ALA A 263 6.82 -20.29 0.72
CA ALA A 263 6.00 -19.54 -0.21
C ALA A 263 6.76 -19.20 -1.50
N SER A 264 8.04 -18.82 -1.42
CA SER A 264 8.85 -18.51 -2.61
C SER A 264 9.11 -19.74 -3.49
N THR A 265 9.30 -20.92 -2.91
CA THR A 265 9.42 -22.16 -3.68
C THR A 265 8.10 -22.54 -4.34
N PHE A 266 6.97 -22.41 -3.63
CA PHE A 266 5.64 -22.62 -4.22
C PHE A 266 5.43 -21.72 -5.44
N ILE A 267 5.71 -20.41 -5.33
CA ILE A 267 5.61 -19.45 -6.45
C ILE A 267 6.53 -19.86 -7.62
N SER A 268 7.70 -20.42 -7.32
CA SER A 268 8.67 -20.85 -8.34
C SER A 268 8.19 -22.08 -9.12
N THR A 269 7.29 -22.91 -8.57
CA THR A 269 6.74 -24.07 -9.30
C THR A 269 5.79 -23.65 -10.44
N PRO A 270 5.67 -24.43 -11.53
CA PRO A 270 4.72 -24.12 -12.61
C PRO A 270 3.27 -24.05 -12.12
N ALA A 271 2.89 -24.94 -11.20
CA ALA A 271 1.53 -25.00 -10.66
C ALA A 271 1.24 -23.87 -9.66
N GLY A 272 2.26 -23.37 -8.93
CA GLY A 272 2.13 -22.26 -7.99
C GLY A 272 2.32 -20.89 -8.61
N SER A 273 2.99 -20.78 -9.77
CA SER A 273 3.23 -19.50 -10.46
C SER A 273 1.95 -18.74 -10.81
N ARG A 274 0.81 -19.42 -11.03
CA ARG A 274 -0.51 -18.77 -11.22
C ARG A 274 -1.03 -18.05 -9.98
N TYR A 275 -0.52 -18.41 -8.80
CA TYR A 275 -0.85 -17.80 -7.51
C TYR A 275 0.26 -16.86 -7.02
N ALA A 276 1.18 -16.45 -7.90
CA ALA A 276 2.29 -15.55 -7.57
C ALA A 276 1.83 -14.23 -6.94
N TYR A 277 0.66 -13.72 -7.35
CA TYR A 277 0.05 -12.53 -6.74
C TYR A 277 -0.22 -12.71 -5.24
N GLU A 278 -0.96 -13.77 -4.87
CA GLU A 278 -1.30 -14.06 -3.47
C GLU A 278 -0.04 -14.41 -2.67
N GLY A 279 0.88 -15.17 -3.28
CA GLY A 279 2.16 -15.52 -2.69
C GLY A 279 3.02 -14.28 -2.39
N ALA A 280 3.07 -13.31 -3.30
CA ALA A 280 3.77 -12.05 -3.08
C ALA A 280 3.16 -11.26 -1.92
N VAL A 281 1.83 -11.13 -1.88
CA VAL A 281 1.12 -10.44 -0.79
C VAL A 281 1.38 -11.13 0.55
N PHE A 282 1.39 -12.47 0.58
CA PHE A 282 1.69 -13.26 1.77
C PHE A 282 3.10 -12.98 2.30
N LEU A 283 4.10 -13.02 1.40
CA LEU A 283 5.48 -12.64 1.73
C LEU A 283 5.58 -11.20 2.25
N GLY A 284 4.86 -10.27 1.62
CA GLY A 284 4.81 -8.86 2.03
C GLY A 284 4.24 -8.70 3.45
N LEU A 285 3.13 -9.37 3.77
CA LEU A 285 2.54 -9.32 5.11
C LEU A 285 3.46 -9.94 6.17
N LEU A 286 4.14 -11.05 5.87
CA LEU A 286 5.15 -11.64 6.76
C LEU A 286 6.27 -10.65 7.11
N ALA A 287 6.74 -9.88 6.13
CA ALA A 287 7.73 -8.83 6.33
C ALA A 287 7.21 -7.63 7.16
N THR A 288 5.89 -7.49 7.33
CA THR A 288 5.25 -6.48 8.19
C THR A 288 4.83 -6.98 9.57
N ILE A 289 5.22 -8.20 9.97
CA ILE A 289 4.96 -8.69 11.32
C ILE A 289 5.73 -7.83 12.35
N GLY A 290 5.06 -7.47 13.45
CA GLY A 290 5.67 -6.75 14.57
C GLY A 290 5.70 -5.23 14.42
N GLN A 291 4.94 -4.67 13.47
CA GLN A 291 4.86 -3.23 13.17
C GLN A 291 3.86 -2.47 14.08
N GLY A 292 3.49 -3.06 15.23
CA GLY A 292 2.48 -2.52 16.14
C GLY A 292 2.87 -1.20 16.81
N ALA A 293 1.85 -0.49 17.32
CA ALA A 293 1.75 0.94 17.66
C ALA A 293 2.85 1.65 18.51
N ALA A 294 3.95 1.00 18.88
CA ALA A 294 5.02 1.57 19.72
C ALA A 294 6.44 1.42 19.17
N GLY A 295 6.65 0.76 18.02
CA GLY A 295 7.97 0.60 17.41
C GLY A 295 8.02 1.21 16.00
N GLY A 296 8.80 2.28 15.83
CA GLY A 296 9.08 2.84 14.50
C GLY A 296 9.66 1.80 13.54
N VAL A 297 9.32 1.94 12.27
CA VAL A 297 9.75 1.07 11.17
C VAL A 297 11.11 1.50 10.66
N SER A 298 12.18 1.11 11.34
CA SER A 298 13.45 1.20 10.66
C SER A 298 13.59 -0.03 9.75
N LEU A 299 13.26 0.11 8.46
CA LEU A 299 13.57 -0.94 7.45
C LEU A 299 15.06 -1.31 7.45
N ASN A 300 15.92 -0.42 7.97
CA ASN A 300 17.36 -0.64 8.12
C ASN A 300 17.76 -1.15 9.52
N ALA A 301 16.96 -0.92 10.57
CA ALA A 301 17.30 -1.24 11.97
C ALA A 301 16.30 -2.14 12.73
N SER A 302 15.20 -2.59 12.12
CA SER A 302 14.28 -3.57 12.70
C SER A 302 14.85 -4.98 12.58
N THR A 303 15.87 -5.26 13.39
CA THR A 303 16.47 -6.59 13.53
C THR A 303 15.51 -7.62 14.12
N SER A 304 14.30 -7.27 14.56
CA SER A 304 13.37 -8.24 15.17
C SER A 304 12.67 -9.15 14.17
N ASN A 305 12.29 -8.68 12.98
CA ASN A 305 11.55 -9.50 12.01
C ASN A 305 12.50 -10.29 11.08
N PRO A 306 12.54 -11.64 11.15
CA PRO A 306 13.39 -12.46 10.28
C PRO A 306 13.02 -12.35 8.79
N TYR A 307 11.74 -12.10 8.46
CA TYR A 307 11.28 -12.02 7.07
C TYR A 307 11.75 -10.76 6.35
N ALA A 308 11.86 -9.63 7.06
CA ALA A 308 12.44 -8.42 6.51
C ALA A 308 13.93 -8.63 6.14
N ARG A 309 14.67 -9.43 6.93
CA ARG A 309 16.05 -9.81 6.58
C ARG A 309 16.10 -10.72 5.35
N ARG A 310 15.17 -11.69 5.26
CA ARG A 310 15.04 -12.57 4.09
C ARG A 310 14.81 -11.78 2.80
N PHE A 311 14.00 -10.72 2.84
CA PHE A 311 13.77 -9.84 1.68
C PHE A 311 15.08 -9.22 1.17
N ARG A 312 15.91 -8.69 2.08
CA ARG A 312 17.20 -8.08 1.74
C ARG A 312 18.17 -9.08 1.13
N ASP A 313 18.23 -10.29 1.69
CA ASP A 313 19.20 -11.32 1.31
C ASP A 313 18.67 -12.26 0.20
N TRP A 314 17.53 -11.92 -0.42
CA TRP A 314 16.88 -12.77 -1.43
C TRP A 314 17.58 -12.70 -2.80
N VAL A 315 17.84 -13.85 -3.41
CA VAL A 315 18.61 -13.97 -4.67
C VAL A 315 17.83 -14.65 -5.81
N ASN A 316 16.65 -15.22 -5.55
CA ASN A 316 15.91 -15.97 -6.58
C ASN A 316 15.22 -15.02 -7.58
N GLU A 317 15.95 -14.62 -8.63
CA GLU A 317 15.47 -13.72 -9.69
C GLU A 317 14.27 -14.29 -10.46
N ASP A 318 14.15 -15.61 -10.64
CA ASP A 318 12.99 -16.23 -11.32
C ASP A 318 11.70 -16.02 -10.53
N CYS A 319 11.75 -16.26 -9.22
CA CYS A 319 10.60 -15.99 -8.35
C CYS A 319 10.26 -14.50 -8.32
N MET A 320 11.27 -13.62 -8.27
CA MET A 320 11.07 -12.17 -8.33
C MET A 320 10.41 -11.74 -9.64
N ALA A 321 10.86 -12.29 -10.78
CA ALA A 321 10.28 -12.01 -12.09
C ALA A 321 8.81 -12.45 -12.17
N LYS A 322 8.47 -13.64 -11.66
CA LYS A 322 7.07 -14.12 -11.57
C LYS A 322 6.20 -13.19 -10.71
N ILE A 323 6.72 -12.72 -9.59
CA ILE A 323 6.05 -11.73 -8.73
C ILE A 323 5.84 -10.41 -9.49
N LEU A 324 6.84 -9.93 -10.22
CA LEU A 324 6.77 -8.71 -11.00
C LEU A 324 5.77 -8.79 -12.16
N VAL A 325 5.68 -9.94 -12.85
CA VAL A 325 4.66 -10.18 -13.88
C VAL A 325 3.26 -10.15 -13.26
N ALA A 326 3.06 -10.83 -12.12
CA ALA A 326 1.79 -10.80 -11.41
C ALA A 326 1.43 -9.38 -10.90
N ALA A 327 2.44 -8.63 -10.43
CA ALA A 327 2.27 -7.24 -10.02
C ALA A 327 1.91 -6.33 -11.19
N SER A 328 2.57 -6.48 -12.33
CA SER A 328 2.29 -5.71 -13.55
C SER A 328 0.86 -5.92 -14.02
N ALA A 329 0.40 -7.18 -14.08
CA ALA A 329 -0.99 -7.50 -14.43
C ALA A 329 -2.01 -6.89 -13.45
N ALA A 330 -1.74 -6.93 -12.14
CA ALA A 330 -2.61 -6.32 -11.15
C ALA A 330 -2.62 -4.79 -11.23
N MET A 331 -1.47 -4.15 -11.48
CA MET A 331 -1.37 -2.70 -11.66
C MET A 331 -2.09 -2.25 -12.94
N ASP A 332 -1.93 -2.98 -14.05
CA ASP A 332 -2.66 -2.71 -15.29
C ASP A 332 -4.17 -2.82 -15.09
N HIS A 333 -4.63 -3.89 -14.44
CA HIS A 333 -6.05 -4.06 -14.13
C HIS A 333 -6.60 -2.91 -13.29
N ASN A 334 -5.84 -2.40 -12.30
CA ASN A 334 -6.24 -1.22 -11.54
C ASN A 334 -6.37 0.03 -12.43
N VAL A 335 -5.42 0.25 -13.34
CA VAL A 335 -5.49 1.36 -14.32
C VAL A 335 -6.71 1.22 -15.23
N GLN A 336 -7.02 0.00 -15.69
CA GLN A 336 -8.22 -0.28 -16.49
C GLN A 336 -9.50 0.07 -15.72
N LEU A 337 -9.61 -0.29 -14.44
CA LEU A 337 -10.77 0.07 -13.61
C LEU A 337 -10.95 1.58 -13.45
N TYR A 338 -9.87 2.36 -13.34
CA TYR A 338 -9.99 3.82 -13.39
C TYR A 338 -10.54 4.29 -14.74
N ARG A 339 -10.10 3.68 -15.85
CA ARG A 339 -10.51 4.03 -17.21
C ARG A 339 -11.95 3.63 -17.54
N GLU A 340 -12.45 2.56 -16.93
CA GLU A 340 -13.87 2.19 -17.02
C GLU A 340 -14.79 3.26 -16.43
N VAL A 341 -14.33 3.99 -15.40
CA VAL A 341 -15.06 5.12 -14.83
C VAL A 341 -15.03 6.33 -15.76
N VAL A 342 -13.84 6.70 -16.27
CA VAL A 342 -13.65 7.81 -17.23
C VAL A 342 -12.56 7.45 -18.24
N ASP A 343 -12.90 7.38 -19.52
CA ASP A 343 -11.88 7.22 -20.57
C ASP A 343 -11.08 8.51 -20.74
N ASP A 344 -9.76 8.37 -20.64
CA ASP A 344 -8.79 9.44 -20.73
C ASP A 344 -7.86 9.28 -21.94
N SER A 345 -8.32 8.53 -22.94
CA SER A 345 -7.64 8.44 -24.23
C SER A 345 -7.49 9.83 -24.86
N PRO A 346 -6.30 10.16 -25.41
CA PRO A 346 -6.10 11.44 -26.07
C PRO A 346 -7.09 11.55 -27.24
N PRO A 347 -7.75 12.71 -27.43
CA PRO A 347 -8.66 12.88 -28.54
C PRO A 347 -7.89 12.67 -29.84
N THR A 348 -8.20 11.60 -30.56
CA THR A 348 -7.71 11.41 -31.93
C THR A 348 -8.33 12.48 -32.82
N LEU A 349 -7.71 12.80 -33.97
CA LEU A 349 -8.21 13.82 -34.92
C LEU A 349 -9.68 13.61 -35.33
N ALA A 350 -10.23 12.40 -35.22
CA ALA A 350 -11.65 12.09 -35.44
C ALA A 350 -12.57 12.48 -34.26
N GLY A 351 -12.06 12.56 -33.03
CA GLY A 351 -12.80 12.92 -31.81
C GLY A 351 -12.83 14.43 -31.50
N SER A 352 -11.98 15.25 -32.15
CA SER A 352 -11.91 16.70 -31.90
C SER A 352 -13.18 17.48 -32.26
N ILE A 353 -14.11 16.90 -33.01
CA ILE A 353 -15.37 17.57 -33.39
C ILE A 353 -16.41 17.49 -32.26
N ALA A 354 -16.30 16.52 -31.33
CA ALA A 354 -17.19 16.41 -30.18
C ALA A 354 -16.76 17.26 -28.96
N GLY A 355 -15.47 17.61 -28.85
CA GLY A 355 -14.89 18.34 -27.71
C GLY A 355 -15.12 19.86 -27.70
N ILE A 356 -15.77 20.43 -28.72
CA ILE A 356 -16.01 21.88 -28.83
C ILE A 356 -17.25 22.31 -28.01
N ALA A 357 -18.02 21.36 -27.47
CA ALA A 357 -19.18 21.64 -26.63
C ALA A 357 -18.85 21.84 -25.13
N SER A 358 -17.62 21.53 -24.70
CA SER A 358 -17.19 21.59 -23.31
C SER A 358 -16.15 22.69 -23.07
N MET A 359 -16.35 23.91 -23.58
CA MET A 359 -15.57 25.10 -23.17
C MET A 359 -16.45 26.04 -22.34
N ARG A 360 -16.49 25.83 -21.01
CA ARG A 360 -17.25 26.66 -20.05
C ARG A 360 -16.51 26.94 -18.71
N TRP A 361 -15.19 26.77 -18.65
CA TRP A 361 -14.45 26.69 -17.37
C TRP A 361 -13.38 27.77 -17.16
N VAL A 362 -13.29 28.76 -18.06
CA VAL A 362 -12.52 30.00 -17.79
C VAL A 362 -13.11 30.78 -16.60
N SER A 363 -14.28 30.40 -16.09
CA SER A 363 -14.94 31.07 -14.95
C SER A 363 -14.54 30.55 -13.56
N SER A 364 -14.10 29.29 -13.38
CA SER A 364 -13.90 28.74 -12.02
C SER A 364 -12.55 29.05 -11.36
N LEU A 365 -11.50 29.36 -12.13
CA LEU A 365 -10.24 29.86 -11.53
C LEU A 365 -10.34 31.33 -11.11
N ALA A 366 -11.28 32.10 -11.69
CA ALA A 366 -11.56 33.47 -11.28
C ALA A 366 -12.44 33.54 -10.01
N GLU A 367 -13.33 32.57 -9.81
CA GLU A 367 -14.19 32.50 -8.60
C GLU A 367 -13.45 32.10 -7.32
N LEU A 368 -12.29 31.44 -7.42
CA LEU A 368 -11.49 31.11 -6.24
C LEU A 368 -10.67 32.31 -5.70
N VAL A 369 -10.65 33.43 -6.44
CA VAL A 369 -9.80 34.61 -6.19
C VAL A 369 -10.63 35.89 -5.93
N SER A 370 -11.96 35.89 -6.06
CA SER A 370 -12.80 37.07 -5.80
C SER A 370 -13.31 37.16 -4.34
N SER A 371 -13.14 38.34 -3.74
CA SER A 371 -13.56 38.72 -2.39
C SER A 371 -15.09 38.85 -2.24
N PRO A 372 -15.68 38.66 -1.04
CA PRO A 372 -17.13 38.58 -0.88
C PRO A 372 -17.75 39.98 -0.68
N THR A 373 -18.70 40.38 -1.53
CA THR A 373 -19.65 41.44 -1.16
C THR A 373 -21.02 41.23 -1.83
N SER A 374 -21.95 40.63 -1.05
CA SER A 374 -23.44 40.68 -1.14
C SER A 374 -24.20 40.02 -2.33
N PRO A 375 -25.54 39.79 -2.23
CA PRO A 375 -26.31 39.05 -1.21
C PRO A 375 -27.11 37.84 -1.80
N SER A 376 -27.69 37.04 -0.90
CA SER A 376 -28.31 35.68 -1.05
C SER A 376 -29.70 35.57 -1.74
N PRO A 377 -30.03 34.38 -2.29
CA PRO A 377 -31.41 33.83 -2.37
C PRO A 377 -31.58 32.46 -1.64
N PRO A 378 -32.81 31.89 -1.54
CA PRO A 378 -33.31 31.31 -0.29
C PRO A 378 -33.18 29.78 -0.11
N ALA A 379 -33.45 29.37 1.13
CA ALA A 379 -33.21 28.07 1.74
C ALA A 379 -34.08 26.89 1.23
N ALA A 380 -33.46 25.70 1.19
CA ALA A 380 -34.15 24.40 1.22
C ALA A 380 -33.32 23.34 1.97
N SER A 381 -34.01 22.68 2.90
CA SER A 381 -33.83 21.45 3.73
C SER A 381 -32.49 20.66 3.84
N PRO A 382 -32.29 19.89 4.95
CA PRO A 382 -30.99 19.34 5.32
C PRO A 382 -30.88 17.84 5.00
N HIS A 383 -30.04 17.44 4.03
CA HIS A 383 -29.49 16.09 3.96
C HIS A 383 -28.06 16.08 3.39
N ARG A 384 -27.16 15.41 4.14
CA ARG A 384 -25.82 14.90 3.75
C ARG A 384 -24.88 15.88 3.05
N ARG A 385 -24.00 16.50 3.84
CA ARG A 385 -22.82 17.23 3.35
C ARG A 385 -21.82 16.25 2.72
N THR A 386 -21.94 16.02 1.43
CA THR A 386 -20.83 15.52 0.60
C THR A 386 -19.85 16.66 0.35
N SER A 387 -18.56 16.36 0.49
CA SER A 387 -17.46 17.28 0.19
C SER A 387 -17.51 17.73 -1.27
N ALA A 388 -17.39 19.04 -1.50
CA ALA A 388 -17.46 19.73 -2.79
C ALA A 388 -16.37 19.39 -3.84
N ALA A 389 -15.73 18.21 -3.73
CA ALA A 389 -14.80 17.69 -4.74
C ALA A 389 -15.43 16.60 -5.64
N SER A 390 -16.70 16.25 -5.43
CA SER A 390 -17.35 15.05 -6.00
C SER A 390 -18.31 15.29 -7.16
N THR A 391 -18.53 16.52 -7.63
CA THR A 391 -19.73 16.80 -8.44
C THR A 391 -19.57 16.91 -9.95
N LEU A 392 -18.42 16.62 -10.57
CA LEU A 392 -18.33 16.75 -12.04
C LEU A 392 -17.57 15.65 -12.81
N ILE A 393 -16.93 14.67 -12.16
CA ILE A 393 -16.10 13.66 -12.87
C ILE A 393 -16.18 12.34 -12.10
N GLY A 394 -16.98 11.37 -12.58
CA GLY A 394 -16.98 9.94 -12.18
C GLY A 394 -17.15 9.58 -10.69
N ASP A 395 -17.74 8.43 -10.37
CA ASP A 395 -17.68 7.90 -9.00
C ASP A 395 -16.40 7.07 -8.80
N PHE A 396 -15.39 7.68 -8.20
CA PHE A 396 -14.11 7.04 -7.86
C PHE A 396 -14.05 6.48 -6.44
N THR A 397 -15.15 6.52 -5.66
CA THR A 397 -15.12 6.20 -4.22
C THR A 397 -14.74 4.75 -3.91
N HIS A 398 -14.98 3.84 -4.84
CA HIS A 398 -14.64 2.42 -4.74
C HIS A 398 -13.20 2.09 -5.17
N LEU A 399 -12.48 3.05 -5.77
CA LEU A 399 -11.11 2.89 -6.25
C LEU A 399 -10.09 3.43 -5.22
N PRO A 400 -8.86 2.88 -5.19
CA PRO A 400 -8.33 1.80 -6.03
C PRO A 400 -8.95 0.43 -5.72
N SER A 401 -8.85 -0.55 -6.62
CA SER A 401 -9.35 -1.90 -6.32
C SER A 401 -8.58 -2.51 -5.13
N PRO A 402 -9.20 -3.41 -4.34
CA PRO A 402 -8.48 -4.15 -3.30
C PRO A 402 -7.24 -4.90 -3.82
N SER A 403 -7.19 -5.22 -5.12
CA SER A 403 -6.01 -5.81 -5.78
C SER A 403 -4.76 -4.90 -5.79
N CYS A 404 -4.91 -3.61 -5.48
CA CYS A 404 -3.80 -2.66 -5.37
C CYS A 404 -2.86 -3.00 -4.20
N VAL A 405 -3.26 -3.91 -3.29
CA VAL A 405 -2.41 -4.40 -2.17
C VAL A 405 -1.08 -4.98 -2.62
N ILE A 406 -0.94 -5.37 -3.90
CA ILE A 406 0.33 -5.79 -4.50
C ILE A 406 1.45 -4.74 -4.40
N LEU A 407 1.11 -3.46 -4.21
CA LEU A 407 2.10 -2.41 -3.93
C LEU A 407 2.85 -2.64 -2.61
N LEU A 408 2.30 -3.42 -1.67
CA LEU A 408 2.97 -3.74 -0.40
C LEU A 408 4.27 -4.54 -0.60
N PRO A 409 4.24 -5.76 -1.16
CA PRO A 409 5.49 -6.49 -1.42
C PRO A 409 6.38 -5.76 -2.43
N LEU A 410 5.81 -5.05 -3.41
CA LEU A 410 6.58 -4.25 -4.37
C LEU A 410 7.41 -3.17 -3.66
N PHE A 411 6.80 -2.39 -2.77
CA PHE A 411 7.48 -1.35 -2.00
C PHE A 411 8.55 -1.93 -1.08
N LEU A 412 8.20 -2.97 -0.29
CA LEU A 412 9.11 -3.58 0.68
C LEU A 412 10.33 -4.20 0.00
N LEU A 413 10.15 -4.93 -1.10
CA LEU A 413 11.26 -5.52 -1.87
C LEU A 413 12.09 -4.43 -2.56
N SER A 414 11.46 -3.41 -3.16
CA SER A 414 12.19 -2.30 -3.77
C SER A 414 13.07 -1.56 -2.76
N ARG A 415 12.59 -1.41 -1.52
CA ARG A 415 13.34 -0.72 -0.45
C ARG A 415 14.48 -1.55 0.13
N SER A 416 14.37 -2.87 0.10
CA SER A 416 15.28 -3.80 0.79
C SER A 416 16.24 -4.55 -0.13
N ASN A 417 15.92 -4.72 -1.42
CA ASN A 417 16.63 -5.62 -2.31
C ASN A 417 16.98 -4.95 -3.66
N GLN A 418 18.28 -4.78 -3.91
CA GLN A 418 18.78 -4.18 -5.14
C GLN A 418 18.67 -5.08 -6.38
N ALA A 419 18.63 -6.40 -6.22
CA ALA A 419 18.37 -7.30 -7.33
C ALA A 419 16.94 -7.12 -7.83
N PHE A 420 15.98 -6.98 -6.91
CA PHE A 420 14.59 -6.69 -7.25
C PHE A 420 14.43 -5.35 -7.99
N THR A 421 15.05 -4.27 -7.50
CA THR A 421 15.02 -2.97 -8.20
C THR A 421 15.67 -3.05 -9.58
N SER A 422 16.74 -3.84 -9.73
CA SER A 422 17.42 -4.02 -11.02
C SER A 422 16.56 -4.76 -12.06
N LEU A 423 15.68 -5.67 -11.64
CA LEU A 423 14.71 -6.33 -12.52
C LEU A 423 13.60 -5.37 -12.99
N ILE A 424 13.15 -4.46 -12.11
CA ILE A 424 12.15 -3.44 -12.46
C ILE A 424 12.71 -2.44 -13.48
N LEU A 425 13.99 -2.09 -13.32
CA LEU A 425 14.68 -1.03 -14.08
C LEU A 425 15.71 -1.62 -15.04
N ASP A 426 15.42 -2.76 -15.64
CA ASP A 426 16.32 -3.41 -16.61
C ASP A 426 16.26 -2.73 -17.98
N VAL A 427 17.00 -1.64 -18.10
CA VAL A 427 17.09 -0.82 -19.32
C VAL A 427 18.24 -1.25 -20.25
N VAL A 428 18.98 -2.30 -19.91
CA VAL A 428 20.16 -2.73 -20.69
C VAL A 428 19.69 -3.56 -21.88
N ASP A 429 20.08 -3.20 -23.09
CA ASP A 429 19.80 -4.01 -24.28
C ASP A 429 20.76 -5.20 -24.39
N PRO A 430 20.28 -6.38 -24.82
CA PRO A 430 21.15 -7.52 -25.05
C PRO A 430 22.14 -7.21 -26.20
N PRO A 431 23.42 -7.59 -26.07
CA PRO A 431 24.47 -7.21 -27.03
C PRO A 431 24.27 -7.80 -28.43
N ASN A 432 23.54 -8.91 -28.58
CA ASN A 432 23.10 -9.43 -29.87
C ASN A 432 21.59 -9.74 -29.85
N PRO A 433 20.83 -9.39 -30.91
CA PRO A 433 19.44 -9.82 -31.04
C PRO A 433 19.27 -11.35 -31.20
N GLN A 434 20.35 -12.08 -31.48
CA GLN A 434 20.37 -13.55 -31.53
C GLN A 434 20.67 -14.21 -30.16
N ASP A 435 21.15 -13.44 -29.17
CA ASP A 435 21.34 -13.89 -27.78
C ASP A 435 20.07 -13.68 -26.93
N THR A 436 18.93 -13.40 -27.58
CA THR A 436 17.63 -13.48 -26.91
C THR A 436 17.53 -14.89 -26.35
N PRO A 437 17.40 -15.08 -25.03
CA PRO A 437 17.38 -16.40 -24.43
C PRO A 437 16.30 -17.25 -25.13
N PRO A 438 16.54 -18.56 -25.34
CA PRO A 438 15.52 -19.45 -25.88
C PRO A 438 14.21 -19.27 -25.09
N GLN A 439 13.06 -19.39 -25.76
CA GLN A 439 11.72 -19.34 -25.16
C GLN A 439 11.53 -20.51 -24.18
N THR A 440 12.17 -20.42 -23.02
CA THR A 440 11.81 -21.17 -21.82
C THR A 440 10.85 -20.30 -21.03
N GLU A 441 9.90 -20.92 -20.32
CA GLU A 441 8.95 -20.21 -19.45
C GLU A 441 9.64 -19.23 -18.47
N GLN A 442 10.89 -19.52 -18.10
CA GLN A 442 11.76 -18.69 -17.27
C GLN A 442 12.25 -17.41 -17.98
N GLY A 443 12.67 -17.52 -19.25
CA GLY A 443 13.06 -16.37 -20.07
C GLY A 443 11.89 -15.43 -20.33
N ASP A 444 10.69 -15.99 -20.51
CA ASP A 444 9.46 -15.25 -20.77
C ASP A 444 9.02 -14.41 -19.55
N ALA A 445 9.16 -14.92 -18.33
CA ALA A 445 8.82 -14.19 -17.12
C ALA A 445 9.74 -12.99 -16.88
N ARG A 446 11.06 -13.17 -17.07
CA ARG A 446 12.04 -12.08 -16.92
C ARG A 446 11.89 -11.02 -18.00
N ALA A 447 11.65 -11.42 -19.25
CA ALA A 447 11.41 -10.47 -20.34
C ALA A 447 10.16 -9.62 -20.09
N ARG A 448 9.04 -10.25 -19.69
CA ARG A 448 7.82 -9.51 -19.32
C ARG A 448 8.04 -8.60 -18.12
N ALA A 449 8.72 -9.08 -17.07
CA ALA A 449 9.05 -8.23 -15.92
C ALA A 449 9.86 -6.99 -16.35
N ARG A 450 10.86 -7.17 -17.21
CA ARG A 450 11.68 -6.07 -17.78
C ARG A 450 10.85 -5.06 -18.57
N ASP A 451 9.91 -5.51 -19.38
CA ASP A 451 9.14 -4.64 -20.28
C ASP A 451 7.95 -3.96 -19.57
N GLU A 452 7.32 -4.64 -18.61
CA GLU A 452 6.01 -4.25 -18.06
C GLU A 452 6.10 -3.62 -16.66
N SER A 453 7.11 -3.93 -15.84
CA SER A 453 7.07 -3.58 -14.40
C SER A 453 7.06 -2.08 -14.14
N PHE A 454 8.03 -1.35 -14.71
CA PHE A 454 8.12 0.09 -14.49
C PHE A 454 6.96 0.85 -15.14
N CYS A 455 6.52 0.45 -16.34
CA CYS A 455 5.49 1.21 -17.04
C CYS A 455 4.13 1.13 -16.35
N HIS A 456 3.73 -0.04 -15.86
CA HIS A 456 2.48 -0.20 -15.12
C HIS A 456 2.54 0.46 -13.74
N LEU A 457 3.70 0.42 -13.06
CA LEU A 457 3.89 1.14 -11.81
C LEU A 457 3.79 2.66 -12.00
N ALA A 458 4.47 3.22 -13.00
CA ALA A 458 4.42 4.65 -13.28
C ALA A 458 3.01 5.10 -13.72
N SER A 459 2.34 4.28 -14.53
CA SER A 459 0.95 4.51 -14.94
C SER A 459 0.03 4.53 -13.71
N LEU A 460 0.03 3.48 -12.90
CA LEU A 460 -0.78 3.39 -11.69
C LEU A 460 -0.48 4.51 -10.70
N ALA A 461 0.79 4.86 -10.50
CA ALA A 461 1.19 5.99 -9.66
C ALA A 461 0.54 7.30 -10.12
N SER A 462 0.43 7.54 -11.43
CA SER A 462 -0.25 8.73 -11.96
C SER A 462 -1.76 8.74 -11.68
N TYR A 463 -2.46 7.60 -11.77
CA TYR A 463 -3.89 7.50 -11.46
C TYR A 463 -4.16 7.66 -9.96
N LEU A 464 -3.37 6.97 -9.12
CA LEU A 464 -3.44 7.10 -7.67
C LEU A 464 -3.16 8.54 -7.22
N ALA A 465 -2.11 9.16 -7.76
CA ALA A 465 -1.76 10.54 -7.49
C ALA A 465 -2.88 11.51 -7.87
N THR A 466 -3.50 11.35 -9.04
CA THR A 466 -4.60 12.23 -9.48
C THR A 466 -5.84 12.12 -8.59
N HIS A 467 -6.11 10.95 -8.01
CA HIS A 467 -7.31 10.67 -7.20
C HIS A 467 -7.02 10.46 -5.71
N ALA A 468 -5.87 10.90 -5.22
CA ALA A 468 -5.47 10.71 -3.81
C ALA A 468 -6.49 11.36 -2.84
N SER A 469 -7.06 12.51 -3.21
CA SER A 469 -8.02 13.24 -2.38
C SER A 469 -9.41 12.60 -2.24
N VAL A 470 -9.71 11.51 -2.97
CA VAL A 470 -11.03 10.85 -2.94
C VAL A 470 -11.31 10.18 -1.60
N SER A 471 -10.31 9.52 -1.02
CA SER A 471 -10.44 8.83 0.27
C SER A 471 -9.09 8.71 0.97
N ALA A 472 -9.08 8.55 2.31
CA ALA A 472 -7.84 8.30 3.06
C ALA A 472 -7.10 7.04 2.58
N ARG A 473 -7.87 6.01 2.19
CA ARG A 473 -7.35 4.80 1.56
C ARG A 473 -6.63 5.12 0.24
N SER A 474 -7.27 5.88 -0.66
CA SER A 474 -6.66 6.30 -1.93
C SER A 474 -5.37 7.10 -1.70
N ALA A 475 -5.39 8.06 -0.77
CA ALA A 475 -4.21 8.84 -0.38
C ALA A 475 -3.07 7.93 0.11
N SER A 476 -3.36 6.94 0.95
CA SER A 476 -2.37 5.99 1.45
C SER A 476 -1.70 5.19 0.33
N TYR A 477 -2.47 4.65 -0.63
CA TYR A 477 -1.93 3.96 -1.80
C TYR A 477 -1.10 4.89 -2.70
N SER A 478 -1.56 6.14 -2.91
CA SER A 478 -0.81 7.15 -3.66
C SER A 478 0.56 7.43 -3.05
N ARG A 479 0.63 7.63 -1.72
CA ARG A 479 1.90 7.87 -1.04
C ARG A 479 2.89 6.73 -1.23
N ILE A 480 2.43 5.48 -1.13
CA ILE A 480 3.30 4.30 -1.33
C ILE A 480 3.77 4.17 -2.78
N ALA A 481 2.90 4.44 -3.76
CA ALA A 481 3.30 4.44 -5.16
C ALA A 481 4.38 5.51 -5.45
N LEU A 482 4.20 6.73 -4.92
CA LEU A 482 5.21 7.80 -5.02
C LEU A 482 6.51 7.44 -4.28
N LEU A 483 6.41 6.81 -3.10
CA LEU A 483 7.59 6.32 -2.36
C LEU A 483 8.33 5.21 -3.11
N CYS A 484 7.65 4.32 -3.83
CA CYS A 484 8.33 3.34 -4.69
C CYS A 484 9.21 4.04 -5.73
N LEU A 485 8.67 5.05 -6.42
CA LEU A 485 9.42 5.83 -7.39
C LEU A 485 10.60 6.56 -6.74
N LEU A 486 10.41 7.09 -5.52
CA LEU A 486 11.46 7.79 -4.79
C LEU A 486 12.59 6.85 -4.36
N VAL A 487 12.25 5.65 -3.89
CA VAL A 487 13.22 4.60 -3.52
C VAL A 487 14.15 4.28 -4.68
N PHE A 488 13.63 4.21 -5.91
CA PHE A 488 14.47 3.97 -7.08
C PHE A 488 15.48 5.09 -7.37
N LEU A 489 15.14 6.35 -7.05
CA LEU A 489 16.06 7.48 -7.20
C LEU A 489 17.14 7.56 -6.11
N TYR A 490 16.89 6.91 -4.96
CA TYR A 490 17.85 6.77 -3.87
C TYR A 490 18.77 5.56 -4.04
N ASP A 491 18.31 4.51 -4.73
CA ASP A 491 19.14 3.38 -5.07
C ASP A 491 20.22 3.78 -6.11
N PRO A 492 21.53 3.56 -5.84
CA PRO A 492 22.59 3.95 -6.78
C PRO A 492 22.51 3.28 -8.15
N ARG A 493 21.99 2.06 -8.22
CA ARG A 493 21.76 1.37 -9.51
C ARG A 493 20.47 1.85 -10.15
N GLY A 494 19.38 1.95 -9.39
CA GLY A 494 18.10 2.46 -9.85
C GLY A 494 18.20 3.85 -10.48
N SER A 495 18.84 4.80 -9.78
CA SER A 495 19.07 6.17 -10.28
C SER A 495 19.85 6.21 -11.59
N ARG A 496 20.91 5.41 -11.74
CA ARG A 496 21.65 5.30 -13.00
C ARG A 496 20.77 4.77 -14.13
N ASN A 497 20.01 3.71 -13.88
CA ASN A 497 19.11 3.13 -14.89
C ASN A 497 17.96 4.08 -15.24
N MET A 498 17.48 4.88 -14.28
CA MET A 498 16.45 5.90 -14.52
C MET A 498 16.92 7.05 -15.41
N LEU A 499 18.21 7.39 -15.35
CA LEU A 499 18.85 8.41 -16.18
C LEU A 499 19.39 7.89 -17.50
N ALA A 500 19.44 6.57 -17.69
CA ALA A 500 19.99 5.94 -18.88
C ALA A 500 19.17 6.31 -20.12
N ASP A 501 19.88 6.66 -21.19
CA ASP A 501 19.31 6.94 -22.51
C ASP A 501 19.49 5.70 -23.38
N THR A 502 18.46 4.85 -23.41
CA THR A 502 18.46 3.57 -24.12
C THR A 502 17.21 3.44 -24.98
N PRO A 503 17.24 2.68 -26.08
CA PRO A 503 16.01 2.41 -26.84
C PRO A 503 15.02 1.56 -26.02
N GLN A 504 15.49 0.74 -25.07
CA GLN A 504 14.61 0.06 -24.11
C GLN A 504 13.83 1.06 -23.23
N SER A 505 14.51 2.02 -22.59
CA SER A 505 13.84 3.01 -21.73
C SER A 505 12.83 3.86 -22.53
N ALA A 506 13.15 4.21 -23.78
CA ALA A 506 12.21 4.89 -24.66
C ALA A 506 10.98 4.04 -25.02
N ARG A 507 11.13 2.72 -25.22
CA ARG A 507 10.00 1.79 -25.44
C ARG A 507 9.12 1.66 -24.20
N ILE A 508 9.72 1.49 -23.02
CA ILE A 508 8.99 1.44 -21.75
C ILE A 508 8.17 2.73 -21.56
N LEU A 509 8.74 3.90 -21.82
CA LEU A 509 8.03 5.18 -21.70
C LEU A 509 6.86 5.34 -22.69
N GLN A 510 6.93 4.72 -23.88
CA GLN A 510 5.81 4.73 -24.83
C GLN A 510 4.62 3.91 -24.32
N SER A 511 4.88 2.90 -23.48
CA SER A 511 3.82 2.10 -22.84
C SER A 511 3.27 2.73 -21.55
N VAL A 512 3.95 3.74 -20.98
CA VAL A 512 3.45 4.47 -19.82
C VAL A 512 2.21 5.26 -20.21
N ARG A 513 1.11 5.03 -19.48
CA ARG A 513 -0.13 5.76 -19.63
C ARG A 513 -0.35 6.69 -18.45
N LEU A 514 -0.28 7.99 -18.72
CA LEU A 514 -0.50 9.03 -17.72
C LEU A 514 -2.00 9.31 -17.56
N CYS A 515 -2.46 9.43 -16.31
CA CYS A 515 -3.83 9.79 -16.00
C CYS A 515 -4.16 11.22 -16.47
N ARG A 516 -5.23 11.37 -17.25
CA ARG A 516 -5.72 12.66 -17.77
C ARG A 516 -7.18 12.93 -17.42
N GLN A 517 -7.68 12.26 -16.39
CA GLN A 517 -9.10 12.27 -16.00
C GLN A 517 -9.53 13.55 -15.27
N ARG A 518 -8.60 14.39 -14.83
CA ARG A 518 -8.89 15.68 -14.14
C ARG A 518 -8.41 16.87 -14.95
N GLU A 519 -9.21 17.92 -14.95
CA GLU A 519 -8.90 19.18 -15.62
C GLU A 519 -8.08 20.13 -14.72
N PRO A 520 -7.16 20.94 -15.28
CA PRO A 520 -6.68 20.88 -16.66
C PRO A 520 -5.87 19.59 -16.88
N ALA A 521 -6.16 18.88 -17.96
CA ALA A 521 -5.47 17.62 -18.28
C ALA A 521 -3.97 17.88 -18.49
N LEU A 522 -3.14 16.96 -18.00
CA LEU A 522 -1.69 17.03 -18.22
C LEU A 522 -1.39 17.09 -19.73
N ALA A 523 -0.43 17.95 -20.10
CA ALA A 523 -0.03 18.10 -21.49
C ALA A 523 0.58 16.78 -22.00
N LEU A 524 0.31 16.47 -23.28
CA LEU A 524 1.00 15.34 -23.91
C LEU A 524 2.47 15.70 -24.12
N PRO A 525 3.39 14.73 -23.97
CA PRO A 525 4.81 14.96 -24.22
C PRO A 525 5.01 15.55 -25.61
N ARG A 526 5.56 16.77 -25.67
CA ARG A 526 5.86 17.46 -26.95
C ARG A 526 7.18 16.95 -27.55
N THR A 527 8.07 16.48 -26.68
CA THR A 527 9.37 15.90 -26.99
C THR A 527 9.32 14.39 -26.83
N LYS A 528 10.10 13.68 -27.66
CA LYS A 528 10.29 12.24 -27.49
C LYS A 528 11.05 12.01 -26.19
N ARG A 529 10.46 11.25 -25.27
CA ARG A 529 11.08 10.91 -23.99
C ARG A 529 11.92 9.63 -24.12
N THR A 530 13.10 9.63 -23.53
CA THR A 530 14.10 8.56 -23.54
C THR A 530 14.51 8.16 -22.12
N ARG A 531 14.35 9.03 -21.12
CA ARG A 531 14.77 8.77 -19.73
C ARG A 531 13.58 8.51 -18.79
N LEU A 532 13.65 7.42 -18.02
CA LEU A 532 12.56 6.95 -17.17
C LEU A 532 12.17 7.97 -16.09
N VAL A 533 13.12 8.79 -15.61
CA VAL A 533 12.86 9.89 -14.64
C VAL A 533 11.74 10.85 -15.07
N THR A 534 11.46 10.98 -16.38
CA THR A 534 10.36 11.83 -16.87
C THR A 534 8.98 11.36 -16.39
N ALA A 535 8.75 10.04 -16.33
CA ALA A 535 7.49 9.49 -15.82
C ALA A 535 7.35 9.70 -14.30
N VAL A 536 8.47 9.76 -13.59
CA VAL A 536 8.51 10.07 -12.15
C VAL A 536 8.07 11.52 -11.90
N LEU A 537 8.56 12.46 -12.72
CA LEU A 537 8.13 13.86 -12.67
C LEU A 537 6.64 14.03 -12.99
N ASP A 538 6.09 13.25 -13.94
CA ASP A 538 4.66 13.31 -14.25
C ASP A 538 3.81 12.89 -13.04
N ALA A 539 4.16 11.77 -12.37
CA ALA A 539 3.43 11.30 -11.20
C ALA A 539 3.49 12.31 -10.04
N ALA A 540 4.66 12.91 -9.78
CA ALA A 540 4.81 13.99 -8.80
C ALA A 540 3.97 15.22 -9.19
N THR A 541 3.95 15.60 -10.47
CA THR A 541 3.16 16.72 -11.00
C THR A 541 1.66 16.48 -10.81
N CYS A 542 1.16 15.27 -11.10
CA CYS A 542 -0.24 14.90 -10.86
C CYS A 542 -0.63 15.05 -9.38
N SER A 543 0.22 14.56 -8.47
CA SER A 543 0.01 14.67 -7.02
C SER A 543 -0.10 16.13 -6.56
N LEU A 544 0.84 16.98 -6.99
CA LEU A 544 0.86 18.41 -6.65
C LEU A 544 -0.33 19.18 -7.22
N ARG A 545 -0.78 18.83 -8.43
CA ARG A 545 -1.79 19.59 -9.18
C ARG A 545 -3.21 19.32 -8.71
N TYR A 546 -3.59 18.05 -8.49
CA TYR A 546 -5.00 17.66 -8.42
C TYR A 546 -5.57 17.45 -7.01
N ASN A 547 -4.75 17.64 -5.96
CA ASN A 547 -5.14 17.31 -4.58
C ASN A 547 -5.19 18.52 -3.63
N LEU A 548 -5.17 19.74 -4.16
CA LEU A 548 -5.20 20.96 -3.33
C LEU A 548 -6.56 21.07 -2.64
N SER A 549 -6.58 20.95 -1.32
CA SER A 549 -7.80 20.97 -0.53
C SER A 549 -7.56 21.51 0.88
N LYS A 550 -8.63 21.84 1.60
CA LYS A 550 -8.55 22.32 3.01
C LYS A 550 -7.95 21.28 3.97
N ARG A 551 -7.97 20.00 3.60
CA ARG A 551 -7.30 18.90 4.32
C ARG A 551 -6.12 18.44 3.47
N ILE A 552 -5.06 19.23 3.50
CA ILE A 552 -3.87 18.94 2.71
C ILE A 552 -3.19 17.66 3.22
N ASP A 553 -2.87 16.77 2.30
CA ASP A 553 -2.10 15.57 2.60
C ASP A 553 -0.60 15.88 2.57
N THR A 554 -0.09 16.49 3.64
CA THR A 554 1.28 17.02 3.69
C THR A 554 2.34 16.00 3.27
N ALA A 555 2.21 14.73 3.67
CA ALA A 555 3.16 13.68 3.31
C ALA A 555 3.25 13.47 1.80
N SER A 556 2.11 13.43 1.08
CA SER A 556 2.11 13.29 -0.38
C SER A 556 2.81 14.46 -1.07
N TYR A 557 2.59 15.69 -0.61
CA TYR A 557 3.26 16.88 -1.16
C TYR A 557 4.76 16.88 -0.85
N LEU A 558 5.17 16.52 0.36
CA LEU A 558 6.58 16.39 0.74
C LEU A 558 7.30 15.35 -0.14
N ILE A 559 6.71 14.17 -0.32
CA ILE A 559 7.25 13.13 -1.22
C ILE A 559 7.34 13.63 -2.67
N SER A 560 6.32 14.37 -3.14
CA SER A 560 6.28 14.88 -4.51
C SER A 560 7.33 15.96 -4.77
N LEU A 561 7.54 16.87 -3.81
CA LEU A 561 8.59 17.89 -3.87
C LEU A 561 9.98 17.24 -3.82
N GLU A 562 10.16 16.23 -2.97
CA GLU A 562 11.41 15.49 -2.87
C GLU A 562 11.72 14.71 -4.16
N LEU A 563 10.72 14.10 -4.80
CA LEU A 563 10.88 13.46 -6.12
C LEU A 563 11.44 14.46 -7.15
N ILE A 564 10.85 15.66 -7.22
CA ILE A 564 11.30 16.71 -8.14
C ILE A 564 12.73 17.15 -7.80
N GLN A 565 12.99 17.44 -6.51
CA GLN A 565 14.30 17.87 -6.04
C GLN A 565 15.38 16.82 -6.34
N ARG A 566 15.09 15.54 -6.10
CA ARG A 566 16.00 14.42 -6.36
C ARG A 566 16.28 14.23 -7.84
N VAL A 567 15.26 14.28 -8.70
CA VAL A 567 15.46 14.21 -10.16
C VAL A 567 16.32 15.37 -10.64
N VAL A 568 16.03 16.60 -10.20
CA VAL A 568 16.83 17.79 -10.55
C VAL A 568 18.26 17.63 -10.07
N ALA A 569 18.48 17.15 -8.84
CA ALA A 569 19.81 16.94 -8.29
C ALA A 569 20.61 15.95 -9.15
N LEU A 570 20.03 14.77 -9.41
CA LEU A 570 20.62 13.71 -10.21
C LEU A 570 20.96 14.15 -11.64
N CYS A 571 20.02 14.79 -12.34
CA CYS A 571 20.28 15.32 -13.68
C CYS A 571 21.38 16.37 -13.68
N SER A 572 21.43 17.22 -12.65
CA SER A 572 22.42 18.28 -12.56
C SER A 572 23.83 17.79 -12.22
N ASP A 573 23.92 16.74 -11.41
CA ASP A 573 25.20 16.12 -11.04
C ASP A 573 25.83 15.42 -12.25
N GLU A 574 25.02 14.74 -13.07
CA GLU A 574 25.43 14.12 -14.34
C GLU A 574 25.40 15.07 -15.56
N ARG A 575 25.02 16.35 -15.35
CA ARG A 575 24.84 17.39 -16.39
C ARG A 575 23.97 16.94 -17.58
N ILE A 576 22.90 16.22 -17.27
CA ILE A 576 21.92 15.74 -18.24
C ILE A 576 20.86 16.81 -18.44
N GLN A 577 20.76 17.32 -19.67
CA GLN A 577 19.65 18.17 -20.09
C GLN A 577 18.41 17.31 -20.35
N LEU A 578 17.39 17.47 -19.51
CA LEU A 578 16.22 16.59 -19.53
C LEU A 578 15.19 17.04 -20.57
N GLU A 579 14.75 16.11 -21.43
CA GLU A 579 13.75 16.35 -22.48
C GLU A 579 12.29 16.41 -21.94
N TYR A 580 12.07 17.17 -20.89
CA TYR A 580 10.81 17.24 -20.16
C TYR A 580 10.10 18.59 -20.35
N ASP A 581 8.77 18.57 -20.43
CA ASP A 581 7.96 19.79 -20.45
C ASP A 581 7.77 20.30 -19.01
N TRP A 582 8.69 21.15 -18.58
CA TRP A 582 8.72 21.65 -17.22
C TRP A 582 7.58 22.61 -16.88
N HIS A 583 6.85 23.14 -17.88
CA HIS A 583 5.82 24.15 -17.64
C HIS A 583 4.74 23.66 -16.66
N ASP A 584 4.26 22.43 -16.88
CA ASP A 584 3.21 21.84 -16.04
C ASP A 584 3.70 21.60 -14.61
N CYS A 585 4.96 21.18 -14.46
CA CYS A 585 5.61 20.96 -13.17
C CYS A 585 5.81 22.27 -12.40
N TRP A 586 6.36 23.31 -13.04
CA TRP A 586 6.51 24.64 -12.42
C TRP A 586 5.18 25.22 -11.99
N SER A 587 4.17 25.12 -12.86
CA SER A 587 2.82 25.58 -12.54
C SER A 587 2.26 24.85 -11.32
N ALA A 588 2.45 23.54 -11.20
CA ALA A 588 1.97 22.76 -10.05
C ALA A 588 2.69 23.14 -8.74
N VAL A 589 4.02 23.31 -8.77
CA VAL A 589 4.82 23.73 -7.60
C VAL A 589 4.43 25.15 -7.14
N LEU A 590 4.26 26.09 -8.07
CA LEU A 590 3.89 27.47 -7.76
C LEU A 590 2.40 27.61 -7.38
N ALA A 591 1.52 26.74 -7.89
CA ALA A 591 0.14 26.65 -7.45
C ALA A 591 0.04 26.21 -5.99
N LEU A 592 0.90 25.30 -5.54
CA LEU A 592 1.02 24.96 -4.12
C LEU A 592 1.42 26.20 -3.29
N ALA A 593 2.42 26.98 -3.73
CA ALA A 593 2.81 28.21 -3.03
C ALA A 593 1.63 29.19 -2.89
N SER A 594 0.91 29.41 -4.00
CA SER A 594 -0.25 30.29 -4.07
C SER A 594 -1.38 29.81 -3.15
N PHE A 595 -1.66 28.50 -3.14
CA PHE A 595 -2.66 27.89 -2.29
C PHE A 595 -2.32 28.05 -0.81
N LEU A 596 -1.07 27.75 -0.42
CA LEU A 596 -0.59 27.90 0.96
C LEU A 596 -0.68 29.36 1.41
N ALA A 597 -0.26 30.31 0.57
CA ALA A 597 -0.32 31.73 0.87
C ALA A 597 -1.76 32.22 1.08
N ALA A 598 -2.70 31.78 0.23
CA ALA A 598 -4.09 32.23 0.25
C ALA A 598 -4.94 31.59 1.35
N ARG A 599 -4.69 30.30 1.67
CA ARG A 599 -5.58 29.49 2.52
C ARG A 599 -4.94 29.04 3.84
N PHE A 600 -3.78 29.59 4.22
CA PHE A 600 -3.04 29.17 5.42
C PHE A 600 -3.89 29.06 6.70
N SER A 601 -4.75 30.06 6.97
CA SER A 601 -5.62 30.08 8.16
C SER A 601 -6.79 29.08 8.09
N GLU A 602 -7.19 28.65 6.89
CA GLU A 602 -8.26 27.68 6.67
C GLU A 602 -7.75 26.23 6.69
N ILE A 603 -6.45 26.04 6.42
CA ILE A 603 -5.80 24.74 6.50
C ILE A 603 -5.66 24.40 7.99
N ARG A 604 -6.21 23.26 8.42
CA ARG A 604 -6.10 22.82 9.81
C ARG A 604 -4.63 22.77 10.20
N THR A 605 -4.27 23.55 11.20
CA THR A 605 -2.91 23.78 11.70
C THR A 605 -2.24 22.47 12.08
N SER A 606 -1.53 21.86 11.14
CA SER A 606 -0.55 20.81 11.41
C SER A 606 0.83 21.43 11.53
N ARG A 607 1.63 20.93 12.47
CA ARG A 607 3.06 21.23 12.59
C ARG A 607 3.79 21.03 11.24
N ASP A 608 3.29 20.09 10.46
CA ASP A 608 3.78 19.65 9.15
C ASP A 608 3.66 20.74 8.06
N LEU A 609 2.77 21.73 8.21
CA LEU A 609 2.63 22.80 7.21
C LEU A 609 3.88 23.68 7.12
N SER A 610 4.57 23.85 8.24
CA SER A 610 5.84 24.59 8.28
C SER A 610 6.95 23.87 7.55
N GLU A 611 6.99 22.53 7.65
CA GLU A 611 7.91 21.67 6.91
C GLU A 611 7.62 21.71 5.41
N LEU A 612 6.33 21.72 5.04
CA LEU A 612 5.93 21.84 3.63
C LEU A 612 6.37 23.16 2.99
N ILE A 613 6.21 24.29 3.68
CA ILE A 613 6.68 25.59 3.18
C ILE A 613 8.21 25.58 3.01
N LYS A 614 8.94 25.02 3.98
CA LYS A 614 10.40 24.90 3.90
C LYS A 614 10.85 24.01 2.74
N ALA A 615 10.23 22.85 2.56
CA ALA A 615 10.51 21.93 1.46
C ALA A 615 10.21 22.58 0.10
N LEU A 616 9.11 23.35 0.00
CA LEU A 616 8.76 24.11 -1.21
C LEU A 616 9.83 25.14 -1.58
N MET A 617 10.30 25.93 -0.60
CA MET A 617 11.36 26.92 -0.84
C MET A 617 12.70 26.26 -1.16
N ALA A 618 13.04 25.15 -0.48
CA ALA A 618 14.22 24.35 -0.78
C ALA A 618 14.19 23.81 -2.22
N THR A 619 13.02 23.32 -2.67
CA THR A 619 12.82 22.81 -4.03
C THR A 619 13.04 23.92 -5.06
N LEU A 620 12.38 25.07 -4.90
CA LEU A 620 12.52 26.22 -5.81
C LEU A 620 13.97 26.72 -5.86
N ASN A 621 14.64 26.82 -4.71
CA ASN A 621 16.04 27.20 -4.65
C ASN A 621 16.95 26.18 -5.35
N THR A 622 16.74 24.88 -5.14
CA THR A 622 17.54 23.83 -5.78
C THR A 622 17.39 23.86 -7.29
N VAL A 623 16.16 24.03 -7.79
CA VAL A 623 15.86 24.21 -9.21
C VAL A 623 16.57 25.45 -9.76
N LEU A 624 16.48 26.58 -9.06
CA LEU A 624 17.09 27.84 -9.49
C LEU A 624 18.62 27.73 -9.60
N LEU A 625 19.27 27.24 -8.55
CA LEU A 625 20.74 27.13 -8.47
C LEU A 625 21.34 26.13 -9.45
N ARG A 626 20.57 25.09 -9.83
CA ARG A 626 21.04 24.05 -10.76
C ARG A 626 20.45 24.19 -12.18
N SER A 627 19.68 25.24 -12.43
CA SER A 627 18.92 25.45 -13.68
C SER A 627 19.78 25.38 -14.95
N ASP A 628 21.06 25.74 -14.88
CA ASP A 628 22.02 25.70 -15.97
C ASP A 628 22.48 24.29 -16.37
N ARG A 629 22.34 23.31 -15.47
CA ARG A 629 22.89 21.96 -15.66
C ARG A 629 21.89 20.95 -16.21
N PHE A 630 20.58 21.17 -15.98
CA PHE A 630 19.54 20.21 -16.37
C PHE A 630 18.49 20.75 -17.34
N LEU A 631 18.35 22.07 -17.50
CA LEU A 631 17.47 22.66 -18.51
C LEU A 631 18.17 22.70 -19.87
N GLY A 632 17.41 22.45 -20.93
CA GLY A 632 17.95 22.30 -22.29
C GLY A 632 18.31 23.63 -22.94
N SER A 633 17.66 24.72 -22.52
CA SER A 633 17.82 26.03 -23.16
C SER A 633 17.81 27.18 -22.16
N THR A 634 18.53 28.26 -22.48
CA THR A 634 18.49 29.52 -21.71
C THR A 634 17.07 30.11 -21.67
N ALA A 635 16.24 29.84 -22.68
CA ALA A 635 14.85 30.27 -22.72
C ALA A 635 14.00 29.60 -21.62
N GLU A 636 14.20 28.31 -21.36
CA GLU A 636 13.54 27.60 -20.24
C GLU A 636 13.93 28.17 -18.88
N ILE A 637 15.21 28.55 -18.71
CA ILE A 637 15.70 29.20 -17.49
C ILE A 637 14.99 30.53 -17.28
N HIS A 638 14.94 31.37 -18.31
CA HIS A 638 14.26 32.66 -18.23
C HIS A 638 12.76 32.51 -17.96
N HIS A 639 12.12 31.49 -18.54
CA HIS A 639 10.71 31.17 -18.29
C HIS A 639 10.48 30.76 -16.83
N PHE A 640 11.36 29.94 -16.26
CA PHE A 640 11.28 29.56 -14.85
C PHE A 640 11.46 30.77 -13.92
N VAL A 641 12.46 31.61 -14.16
CA VAL A 641 12.69 32.86 -13.40
C VAL A 641 11.48 33.80 -13.52
N TYR A 642 10.90 33.91 -14.72
CA TYR A 642 9.67 34.67 -14.94
C TYR A 642 8.52 34.16 -14.07
N GLU A 643 8.28 32.85 -14.03
CA GLU A 643 7.20 32.27 -13.22
C GLU A 643 7.45 32.44 -11.71
N ILE A 644 8.71 32.38 -11.24
CA ILE A 644 9.07 32.75 -9.86
C ILE A 644 8.67 34.20 -9.55
N VAL A 645 9.07 35.14 -10.41
CA VAL A 645 8.79 36.58 -10.21
C VAL A 645 7.30 36.85 -10.27
N ARG A 646 6.58 36.20 -11.18
CA ARG A 646 5.12 36.25 -11.27
C ARG A 646 4.44 35.78 -9.97
N CYS A 647 4.99 34.75 -9.33
CA CYS A 647 4.49 34.19 -8.09
C CYS A 647 5.07 34.87 -6.82
N ALA A 648 5.90 35.91 -6.97
CA ALA A 648 6.62 36.54 -5.86
C ALA A 648 5.73 36.97 -4.66
N PRO A 649 4.53 37.56 -4.84
CA PRO A 649 3.67 37.92 -3.71
C PRO A 649 3.23 36.71 -2.88
N ALA A 650 2.93 35.59 -3.54
CA ALA A 650 2.56 34.36 -2.86
C ALA A 650 3.76 33.77 -2.12
N LEU A 651 4.94 33.73 -2.75
CA LEU A 651 6.16 33.20 -2.14
C LEU A 651 6.56 33.98 -0.87
N ARG A 652 6.60 35.32 -0.95
CA ARG A 652 6.89 36.18 0.21
C ARG A 652 5.88 35.95 1.34
N ARG A 653 4.59 35.86 1.00
CA ARG A 653 3.53 35.57 1.98
C ARG A 653 3.70 34.19 2.60
N SER A 654 3.99 33.15 1.83
CA SER A 654 4.26 31.80 2.36
C SER A 654 5.38 31.78 3.38
N VAL A 655 6.47 32.51 3.13
CA VAL A 655 7.57 32.64 4.09
C VAL A 655 7.15 33.39 5.35
N LEU A 656 6.45 34.52 5.21
CA LEU A 656 5.98 35.31 6.36
C LEU A 656 5.04 34.51 7.28
N LEU A 657 4.25 33.58 6.75
CA LEU A 657 3.34 32.72 7.54
C LEU A 657 4.06 31.79 8.53
N LEU A 658 5.38 31.61 8.38
CA LEU A 658 6.22 30.89 9.34
C LEU A 658 6.50 31.69 10.61
N ASP A 659 6.43 33.03 10.58
CA ASP A 659 6.54 33.86 11.77
C ASP A 659 5.18 33.96 12.48
N PRO A 660 5.06 33.53 13.75
CA PRO A 660 3.82 33.64 14.52
C PRO A 660 3.25 35.07 14.56
N HIS A 661 4.09 36.11 14.57
CA HIS A 661 3.66 37.51 14.70
C HIS A 661 3.10 38.08 13.39
N ALA A 662 3.50 37.52 12.24
CA ALA A 662 3.05 37.97 10.93
C ALA A 662 1.74 37.30 10.48
N ARG A 663 1.25 36.29 11.21
CA ARG A 663 0.00 35.57 10.90
C ARG A 663 -1.26 36.43 11.07
N ASP A 664 -1.23 37.37 12.00
CA ASP A 664 -2.37 38.24 12.34
C ASP A 664 -2.34 39.59 11.62
N ALA A 665 -1.25 39.91 10.92
CA ALA A 665 -1.13 41.14 10.16
C ALA A 665 -1.92 41.04 8.85
N THR A 666 -2.91 41.92 8.65
CA THR A 666 -3.53 42.11 7.33
C THR A 666 -2.48 42.73 6.39
N PRO A 667 -2.16 42.10 5.25
CA PRO A 667 -1.17 42.66 4.35
C PRO A 667 -1.82 43.81 3.60
N ILE A 668 -1.48 45.03 4.01
CA ILE A 668 -1.94 46.25 3.33
C ILE A 668 -1.10 46.51 2.08
N ASP A 669 0.15 46.00 2.01
CA ASP A 669 0.96 46.01 0.79
C ASP A 669 1.98 44.87 0.80
N GLY A 670 2.22 44.25 -0.36
CA GLY A 670 3.11 43.08 -0.55
C GLY A 670 4.61 43.38 -0.37
N SER A 671 4.97 44.38 0.42
CA SER A 671 6.33 44.94 0.59
C SER A 671 6.83 44.90 2.03
N LEU A 672 6.20 44.12 2.92
CA LEU A 672 6.74 43.91 4.26
C LEU A 672 8.11 43.21 4.14
N PRO A 673 9.20 43.80 4.67
CA PRO A 673 10.51 43.15 4.66
C PRO A 673 10.45 41.85 5.47
N THR A 674 11.08 40.82 4.93
CA THR A 674 11.14 39.50 5.58
C THR A 674 12.00 39.58 6.85
N PRO A 675 11.49 39.13 8.00
CA PRO A 675 12.24 39.18 9.25
C PRO A 675 13.59 38.44 9.15
N PRO A 676 14.67 38.97 9.76
CA PRO A 676 16.03 38.39 9.64
C PRO A 676 16.09 36.93 10.12
N LYS A 677 15.26 36.55 11.10
CA LYS A 677 15.17 35.18 11.62
C LYS A 677 14.68 34.17 10.58
N LEU A 678 13.83 34.57 9.65
CA LEU A 678 13.26 33.66 8.65
C LEU A 678 14.29 33.24 7.60
N TYR A 679 15.25 34.10 7.27
CA TYR A 679 16.36 33.75 6.37
C TYR A 679 17.20 32.58 6.89
N ALA A 680 17.33 32.44 8.22
CA ALA A 680 18.02 31.30 8.83
C ALA A 680 17.14 30.04 8.92
N GLN A 681 15.81 30.19 8.94
CA GLN A 681 14.88 29.07 9.12
C GLN A 681 14.37 28.46 7.81
N VAL A 682 14.35 29.25 6.74
CA VAL A 682 13.81 28.84 5.43
C VAL A 682 14.97 28.58 4.48
N PRO A 683 15.27 27.32 4.17
CA PRO A 683 16.40 26.97 3.31
C PRO A 683 16.21 27.57 1.92
N GLY A 684 17.25 28.27 1.43
CA GLY A 684 17.28 28.80 0.07
C GLY A 684 16.43 30.05 -0.20
N TRP A 685 15.67 30.55 0.79
CA TRP A 685 14.81 31.73 0.60
C TRP A 685 15.61 32.97 0.14
N ASN A 686 16.81 33.16 0.70
CA ASN A 686 17.66 34.30 0.36
C ASN A 686 17.96 34.38 -1.15
N ASN A 687 18.27 33.25 -1.79
CA ASN A 687 18.60 33.22 -3.21
C ASN A 687 17.36 33.46 -4.09
N VAL A 688 16.23 32.88 -3.69
CA VAL A 688 14.94 33.09 -4.37
C VAL A 688 14.53 34.56 -4.28
N GLU A 689 14.60 35.17 -3.10
CA GLU A 689 14.24 36.57 -2.88
C GLU A 689 15.19 37.54 -3.58
N ARG A 690 16.52 37.28 -3.57
CA ARG A 690 17.49 38.07 -4.36
C ARG A 690 17.17 38.05 -5.84
N THR A 691 16.85 36.88 -6.39
CA THR A 691 16.48 36.73 -7.81
C THR A 691 15.23 37.54 -8.12
N ILE A 692 14.21 37.46 -7.26
CA ILE A 692 12.99 38.25 -7.40
C ILE A 692 13.33 39.75 -7.41
N HIS A 693 14.12 40.22 -6.44
CA HIS A 693 14.50 41.63 -6.33
C HIS A 693 15.33 42.14 -7.51
N ALA A 694 16.26 41.34 -8.03
CA ALA A 694 17.08 41.70 -9.19
C ALA A 694 16.21 41.94 -10.43
N VAL A 695 15.21 41.08 -10.67
CA VAL A 695 14.28 41.22 -11.79
C VAL A 695 13.31 42.38 -11.57
N GLU A 696 12.74 42.53 -10.36
CA GLU A 696 11.87 43.65 -10.01
C GLU A 696 12.58 45.01 -10.18
N ALA A 697 13.87 45.10 -9.80
CA ALA A 697 14.68 46.30 -9.98
C ALA A 697 14.84 46.65 -11.47
N LYS A 698 15.15 45.68 -12.34
CA LYS A 698 15.21 45.89 -13.79
C LYS A 698 13.87 46.29 -14.40
N ILE A 699 12.77 45.74 -13.90
CA ILE A 699 11.41 46.14 -14.29
C ILE A 699 11.17 47.59 -13.89
N ALA A 700 11.55 48.00 -12.68
CA ALA A 700 11.41 49.38 -12.20
C ALA A 700 12.25 50.36 -13.04
N ASP A 701 13.51 50.03 -13.34
CA ASP A 701 14.39 50.83 -14.21
C ASP A 701 13.78 51.01 -15.61
N TRP A 702 13.22 49.93 -16.18
CA TRP A 702 12.56 49.98 -17.47
C TRP A 702 11.28 50.82 -17.47
N ILE A 703 10.49 50.79 -16.39
CA ILE A 703 9.32 51.65 -16.22
C ILE A 703 9.76 53.12 -16.10
N ALA A 704 10.84 53.39 -15.35
CA ALA A 704 11.39 54.73 -15.15
C ALA A 704 11.92 55.34 -16.46
N ALA A 705 12.51 54.52 -17.34
CA ALA A 705 13.03 54.94 -18.64
C ALA A 705 11.93 55.30 -19.68
N LYS A 706 10.65 54.99 -19.42
CA LYS A 706 9.56 55.28 -20.37
C LYS A 706 8.98 56.69 -20.24
N PRO A 707 8.65 57.36 -21.37
CA PRO A 707 7.95 58.64 -21.36
C PRO A 707 6.60 58.54 -20.64
N THR A 708 6.22 59.63 -19.95
CA THR A 708 5.14 59.72 -18.94
C THR A 708 3.78 59.17 -19.39
N ALA A 709 3.47 59.19 -20.70
CA ALA A 709 2.22 58.68 -21.27
C ALA A 709 2.08 57.13 -21.28
N ARG A 710 3.15 56.36 -21.01
CA ARG A 710 3.14 54.88 -21.01
C ARG A 710 3.56 54.23 -19.68
N LYS A 711 3.66 55.00 -18.59
CA LYS A 711 4.12 54.51 -17.28
C LYS A 711 3.20 53.47 -16.62
N ASN A 712 1.91 53.45 -16.96
CA ASN A 712 0.93 52.51 -16.35
C ASN A 712 0.81 51.16 -17.08
N LYS A 713 1.63 50.89 -18.11
CA LYS A 713 1.55 49.63 -18.85
C LYS A 713 2.48 48.60 -18.23
N THR A 714 1.92 47.53 -17.65
CA THR A 714 2.68 46.37 -17.20
C THR A 714 3.50 45.79 -18.37
N PRO A 715 4.76 45.41 -18.16
CA PRO A 715 5.56 44.77 -19.20
C PRO A 715 4.93 43.43 -19.59
N ASP A 716 4.91 43.13 -20.88
CA ASP A 716 4.51 41.83 -21.40
C ASP A 716 5.60 40.78 -21.11
N ILE A 717 5.23 39.50 -21.19
CA ILE A 717 6.13 38.37 -20.89
C ILE A 717 7.45 38.49 -21.65
N ASN A 718 7.40 38.78 -22.95
CA ASN A 718 8.59 38.91 -23.79
C ASN A 718 9.53 40.03 -23.31
N THR A 719 8.99 41.19 -22.90
CA THR A 719 9.81 42.26 -22.32
C THR A 719 10.48 41.78 -21.02
N ILE A 720 9.73 41.12 -20.13
CA ILE A 720 10.33 40.63 -18.87
C ILE A 720 11.41 39.58 -19.16
N THR A 721 11.19 38.67 -20.09
CA THR A 721 12.20 37.68 -20.52
C THR A 721 13.44 38.36 -21.09
N THR A 722 13.30 39.44 -21.87
CA THR A 722 14.45 40.23 -22.35
C THR A 722 15.18 40.94 -21.21
N LEU A 723 14.47 41.46 -20.21
CA LEU A 723 15.08 42.08 -19.04
C LEU A 723 15.84 41.05 -18.20
N ILE A 724 15.28 39.86 -17.99
CA ILE A 724 15.96 38.75 -17.31
C ILE A 724 17.26 38.40 -18.04
N ALA A 725 17.25 38.36 -19.38
CA ALA A 725 18.44 38.09 -20.18
C ALA A 725 19.57 39.14 -20.01
N THR A 726 19.26 40.35 -19.55
CA THR A 726 20.27 41.40 -19.27
C THR A 726 20.88 41.31 -17.87
N ILE A 727 20.35 40.47 -16.99
CA ILE A 727 20.88 40.29 -15.64
C ILE A 727 22.02 39.29 -15.70
N ASP A 728 23.17 39.70 -15.16
CA ASP A 728 24.33 38.82 -15.08
C ASP A 728 24.00 37.58 -14.23
N ARG A 729 24.34 36.39 -14.72
CA ARG A 729 23.97 35.12 -14.06
C ARG A 729 24.63 34.98 -12.70
N GLU A 730 25.82 35.54 -12.53
CA GLU A 730 26.53 35.59 -11.25
C GLU A 730 25.81 36.48 -10.22
N HIS A 731 25.09 37.51 -10.67
CA HIS A 731 24.23 38.35 -9.82
C HIS A 731 22.88 37.69 -9.49
N LEU A 732 22.38 36.75 -10.32
CA LEU A 732 21.16 35.98 -10.06
C LEU A 732 21.40 34.80 -9.11
N ALA A 733 22.55 34.13 -9.23
CA ALA A 733 22.88 32.97 -8.39
C ALA A 733 23.60 33.34 -7.08
N GLY A 734 24.18 34.54 -6.99
CA GLY A 734 25.09 34.90 -5.90
C GLY A 734 26.38 34.08 -5.97
N ALA A 735 27.49 34.70 -5.59
CA ALA A 735 28.80 34.06 -5.48
C ALA A 735 28.72 32.60 -5.00
N THR A 736 29.42 31.73 -5.73
CA THR A 736 29.61 30.29 -5.51
C THR A 736 30.31 29.96 -4.19
N ASP A 737 29.75 30.36 -3.04
CA ASP A 737 30.37 30.16 -1.72
C ASP A 737 29.39 29.77 -0.60
N ASP A 738 28.19 29.28 -0.95
CA ASP A 738 27.36 28.51 -0.02
C ASP A 738 27.39 27.03 -0.44
N THR A 739 28.57 26.41 -0.39
CA THR A 739 28.67 24.96 -0.24
C THR A 739 27.99 24.57 1.07
N LEU A 740 26.80 23.97 0.98
CA LEU A 740 26.23 23.01 1.93
C LEU A 740 26.61 23.26 3.41
N THR A 741 26.11 24.33 4.00
CA THR A 741 26.01 24.43 5.46
C THR A 741 24.55 24.56 5.86
N THR A 742 23.82 23.44 5.76
CA THR A 742 22.86 23.14 6.81
C THR A 742 23.64 23.14 8.12
N SER A 743 23.22 23.94 9.08
CA SER A 743 23.80 24.07 10.41
C SER A 743 23.94 22.72 11.10
N SER A 744 25.09 22.05 10.88
CA SER A 744 25.65 21.07 11.79
C SER A 744 26.58 21.81 12.73
N ALA A 745 26.29 21.73 14.03
CA ALA A 745 27.18 22.24 15.05
C ALA A 745 28.34 21.25 15.27
N ASN A 746 29.55 21.82 15.33
CA ASN A 746 30.84 21.27 15.77
C ASN A 746 31.67 20.37 14.84
N GLY A 747 32.76 20.95 14.33
CA GLY A 747 34.12 20.47 14.64
C GLY A 747 34.93 19.77 13.54
N ASN A 748 35.86 20.53 12.95
CA ASN A 748 37.15 20.14 12.33
C ASN A 748 37.20 19.24 11.07
N GLY A 749 37.32 19.91 9.91
CA GLY A 749 38.48 19.86 9.01
C GLY A 749 39.03 18.53 8.49
N SER A 750 38.73 18.19 7.23
CA SER A 750 39.72 17.93 6.16
C SER A 750 39.01 17.65 4.83
N ALA A 751 39.60 18.12 3.73
CA ALA A 751 39.02 18.14 2.40
C ALA A 751 39.24 16.84 1.60
N GLY A 752 38.27 16.49 0.74
CA GLY A 752 38.44 15.58 -0.39
C GLY A 752 37.51 14.36 -0.39
N LEU A 753 36.75 14.20 -1.49
CA LEU A 753 35.79 13.12 -1.84
C LEU A 753 34.33 13.37 -1.40
N GLY A 754 33.39 13.18 -2.34
CA GLY A 754 31.99 13.59 -2.27
C GLY A 754 31.30 13.34 -0.93
N ALA A 755 30.61 14.37 -0.43
CA ALA A 755 30.11 14.47 0.94
C ALA A 755 29.19 13.30 1.35
N PRO A 756 29.65 12.36 2.20
CA PRO A 756 28.84 11.25 2.70
C PRO A 756 27.65 11.71 3.57
N GLY A 757 27.73 12.91 4.14
CA GLY A 757 26.73 13.44 5.08
C GLY A 757 25.39 13.87 4.45
N VAL A 758 25.38 14.30 3.19
CA VAL A 758 24.14 14.77 2.52
C VAL A 758 23.25 13.58 2.16
N MET A 759 23.82 12.54 1.54
CA MET A 759 23.08 11.31 1.25
C MET A 759 22.59 10.63 2.54
N HIS A 760 23.35 10.72 3.64
CA HIS A 760 22.91 10.19 4.93
C HIS A 760 21.67 10.92 5.47
N HIS A 761 21.65 12.25 5.40
CA HIS A 761 20.50 13.04 5.84
C HIS A 761 19.25 12.79 4.99
N ASP A 762 19.42 12.67 3.68
CA ASP A 762 18.34 12.38 2.75
C ASP A 762 17.74 10.98 2.98
N LEU A 763 18.58 9.98 3.27
CA LEU A 763 18.15 8.63 3.65
C LEU A 763 17.45 8.60 5.01
N GLU A 764 17.90 9.39 5.99
CA GLU A 764 17.21 9.55 7.28
C GLU A 764 15.83 10.20 7.11
N TRP A 765 15.72 11.20 6.23
CA TRP A 765 14.43 11.79 5.88
C TRP A 765 13.51 10.77 5.21
N LEU A 766 14.05 9.99 4.26
CA LEU A 766 13.31 8.92 3.59
C LEU A 766 12.80 7.88 4.58
N ASP A 767 13.63 7.47 5.55
CA ASP A 767 13.23 6.52 6.59
C ASP A 767 12.11 7.10 7.45
N ARG A 768 12.20 8.37 7.88
CA ARG A 768 11.15 9.03 8.69
C ARG A 768 9.81 9.14 7.96
N ILE A 769 9.81 9.55 6.68
CA ILE A 769 8.55 9.69 5.93
C ILE A 769 7.93 8.31 5.62
N GLN A 770 8.75 7.27 5.45
CA GLN A 770 8.30 5.89 5.31
C GLN A 770 7.66 5.38 6.60
N GLU A 771 8.30 5.60 7.74
CA GLU A 771 7.76 5.27 9.07
C GLU A 771 6.40 5.92 9.33
N GLN A 772 6.21 7.15 8.84
CA GLN A 772 4.94 7.86 8.94
C GLN A 772 3.84 7.24 8.05
N CYS A 773 4.18 6.80 6.83
CA CYS A 773 3.20 6.35 5.84
C CYS A 773 2.84 4.87 5.95
N LEU A 774 3.79 4.02 6.33
CA LEU A 774 3.65 2.56 6.23
C LEU A 774 2.56 1.98 7.17
N PRO A 775 2.40 2.41 8.44
CA PRO A 775 1.40 1.82 9.33
C PRO A 775 -0.04 2.01 8.84
N GLU A 776 -0.37 3.21 8.33
CA GLU A 776 -1.69 3.48 7.75
C GLU A 776 -1.93 2.59 6.52
N PHE A 777 -0.91 2.46 5.67
CA PHE A 777 -0.97 1.64 4.47
C PHE A 777 -1.15 0.15 4.78
N VAL A 778 -0.36 -0.40 5.71
CA VAL A 778 -0.46 -1.82 6.09
C VAL A 778 -1.85 -2.14 6.64
N ARG A 779 -2.47 -1.23 7.40
CA ARG A 779 -3.86 -1.39 7.86
C ARG A 779 -4.84 -1.47 6.68
N HIS A 780 -4.69 -0.60 5.67
CA HIS A 780 -5.52 -0.65 4.47
C HIS A 780 -5.26 -1.92 3.64
N ALA A 781 -4.00 -2.32 3.50
CA ALA A 781 -3.58 -3.55 2.85
C ALA A 781 -4.22 -4.79 3.51
N CYS A 782 -4.09 -4.95 4.82
CA CYS A 782 -4.75 -6.03 5.57
C CYS A 782 -6.26 -6.08 5.31
N ALA A 783 -6.94 -4.94 5.37
CA ALA A 783 -8.37 -4.87 5.11
C ALA A 783 -8.74 -5.19 3.66
N ASP A 784 -7.85 -4.93 2.69
CA ASP A 784 -8.06 -5.23 1.27
C ASP A 784 -7.75 -6.69 0.95
N VAL A 785 -6.79 -7.33 1.63
CA VAL A 785 -6.57 -8.78 1.56
C VAL A 785 -7.86 -9.53 1.87
N LEU A 786 -8.58 -9.13 2.93
CA LEU A 786 -9.86 -9.74 3.27
C LEU A 786 -10.95 -9.59 2.19
N ARG A 787 -10.84 -8.58 1.31
CA ARG A 787 -11.79 -8.35 0.21
C ARG A 787 -11.45 -9.14 -1.06
N ILE A 788 -10.17 -9.46 -1.27
CA ILE A 788 -9.71 -10.21 -2.45
C ILE A 788 -9.78 -11.72 -2.26
N LEU A 789 -9.69 -12.21 -1.01
CA LEU A 789 -9.67 -13.64 -0.75
C LEU A 789 -11.01 -14.26 -1.20
N PRO A 790 -11.01 -15.22 -2.15
CA PRO A 790 -12.20 -15.94 -2.52
C PRO A 790 -12.51 -16.96 -1.42
N VAL A 791 -13.07 -16.45 -0.32
CA VAL A 791 -13.59 -17.26 0.79
C VAL A 791 -14.78 -18.13 0.32
N TYR A 792 -15.37 -17.80 -0.83
CA TYR A 792 -16.70 -18.20 -1.26
C TYR A 792 -16.80 -18.81 -2.66
#